data_AF-A0A9P1GVH6-F1
#
_entry.id   AF-A0A9P1GVH6-F1
#
_cell.length_a   1.000
_cell.length_b   1.000
_cell.length_c   1.000
_cell.angle_alpha   90.00
_cell.angle_beta   90.00
_cell.angle_gamma   90.00
#
_symmetry.space_group_name_H-M   'P 1'
#
loop_
_entity.id
_entity.type
_entity.pdbx_description
1 polymer ?
#
loop_
_entity_poly.entity_id
_entity_poly.type
_entity_poly.pdbx_seq_one_letter_code
_entity_poly.pdbx_strand_id
1 'polypeptide(L)'
;MYGAGAGPQTGVSTPRSSASLRPLTVTHGKLETSFLVPTVLHFHASQLKERFSASLPTPTDELAQDDEPSSVPELLARYMGFIAQEIETGEDDGQGSYEEVLKLVLNEFERAFLQGNEVHPLAATLPGIDSKKLEVIRCYYAGRAAVNRPVKPHQSALFREADDNSAQIYTIFGGQGNIEEYFDEIREVSKVYSTFVGELITAGAELLQSLAAHPEAEKLYPKGLDVLGWLHNPEATPDVDYLISAPVSFPLIGLLQLAHYEVTCKVLGVQPGVLRDRIQGTTGHSQGVVVAAATAAAGSWDSWREVAMKALTILFWIGARSQQTFPRTSITPSMLRDSVDNGEGTPSPMLSIRDLSQAEVQKHIDATNHYLPADRHIGISLINSPRNMVVTGPPMSLYGLNSRLRKVKAPTGLDQNRIPYTERKYLAAATDLIDADLRDVEIDVSKLDIALYDTHTGKDVRDGVKGNIVPTLIRLITRDPVYWEKATAFPEATHVLDFGPGGISGIGILTSRNKEGTGVRVILAGSVQGTVPEVGYKSELFDRDEENAVKYAIDWVKEFGPKLVRTASGRTYLDTRMSRLLGLPVMVAGMTPATVPWDFVAATMNAGYHIELAGGGYFDPRMMTEAIRKIEGAIPLVVESVST
;
A
#
# COMPACT_ATOMS: atom_id res chain seq x y z
N MET A 1 -14.80 -62.41 47.67
CA MET A 1 -15.48 -63.69 47.40
C MET A 1 -14.95 -64.27 46.10
N TYR A 2 -15.23 -65.54 45.78
CA TYR A 2 -14.65 -66.26 44.64
C TYR A 2 -15.21 -65.80 43.28
N GLY A 3 -14.40 -65.98 42.24
CA GLY A 3 -14.77 -65.88 40.82
C GLY A 3 -13.51 -66.06 39.97
N ALA A 4 -13.42 -67.12 39.16
CA ALA A 4 -12.19 -67.49 38.48
C ALA A 4 -12.42 -67.99 37.05
N GLY A 5 -11.52 -67.60 36.14
CA GLY A 5 -11.18 -68.35 34.93
C GLY A 5 -12.05 -68.15 33.68
N ALA A 6 -11.54 -67.35 32.74
CA ALA A 6 -11.68 -67.58 31.30
C ALA A 6 -10.46 -66.96 30.57
N GLY A 7 -10.05 -67.56 29.45
CA GLY A 7 -8.87 -67.12 28.69
C GLY A 7 -9.12 -65.94 27.74
N PRO A 8 -8.08 -65.44 27.04
CA PRO A 8 -8.21 -64.31 26.12
C PRO A 8 -9.03 -64.68 24.88
N GLN A 9 -10.24 -64.13 24.76
CA GLN A 9 -11.01 -64.23 23.51
C GLN A 9 -10.51 -63.23 22.48
N THR A 10 -9.92 -63.77 21.41
CA THR A 10 -9.61 -63.04 20.18
C THR A 10 -10.87 -62.67 19.42
N GLY A 11 -10.93 -61.46 18.86
CA GLY A 11 -11.79 -61.17 17.71
C GLY A 11 -13.03 -60.32 17.95
N VAL A 12 -12.84 -59.01 18.14
CA VAL A 12 -13.75 -58.01 17.54
C VAL A 12 -12.91 -57.21 16.55
N SER A 13 -13.12 -57.47 15.25
CA SER A 13 -12.36 -56.80 14.20
C SER A 13 -12.90 -55.39 13.98
N THR A 14 -12.17 -54.36 14.45
CA THR A 14 -12.39 -52.99 13.99
C THR A 14 -11.99 -52.90 12.53
N PRO A 15 -12.88 -52.55 11.59
CA PRO A 15 -12.52 -52.41 10.18
C PRO A 15 -11.71 -51.13 9.95
N ARG A 16 -10.41 -51.16 10.30
CA ARG A 16 -9.43 -50.25 9.73
C ARG A 16 -9.23 -50.66 8.28
N SER A 17 -10.05 -50.12 7.39
CA SER A 17 -9.72 -50.03 5.96
C SER A 17 -8.49 -49.11 5.82
N SER A 18 -7.30 -49.70 5.96
CA SER A 18 -6.04 -49.04 5.62
C SER A 18 -6.05 -48.75 4.12
N ALA A 19 -6.50 -47.56 3.75
CA ALA A 19 -6.57 -47.12 2.36
C ALA A 19 -5.16 -47.24 1.76
N SER A 20 -4.99 -48.14 0.79
CA SER A 20 -3.72 -48.33 0.11
C SER A 20 -3.32 -47.01 -0.55
N LEU A 21 -2.19 -46.43 -0.16
CA LEU A 21 -1.70 -45.17 -0.70
C LEU A 21 -0.74 -45.44 -1.86
N ARG A 22 -0.85 -44.64 -2.92
CA ARG A 22 0.05 -44.65 -4.08
C ARG A 22 0.63 -43.26 -4.29
N PRO A 23 1.92 -43.13 -4.64
CA PRO A 23 2.48 -41.83 -4.97
C PRO A 23 1.84 -41.28 -6.26
N LEU A 24 1.56 -39.98 -6.24
CA LEU A 24 1.38 -39.15 -7.42
C LEU A 24 2.55 -38.16 -7.45
N THR A 25 3.24 -38.07 -8.58
CA THR A 25 4.35 -37.15 -8.79
C THR A 25 3.95 -36.14 -9.86
N VAL A 26 4.04 -34.85 -9.53
CA VAL A 26 3.80 -33.73 -10.44
C VAL A 26 5.15 -33.13 -10.80
N THR A 27 5.45 -33.02 -12.10
CA THR A 27 6.76 -32.60 -12.62
C THR A 27 6.63 -31.51 -13.67
N HIS A 28 7.55 -30.54 -13.65
CA HIS A 28 7.77 -29.60 -14.75
C HIS A 28 9.26 -29.24 -14.85
N GLY A 29 9.92 -29.67 -15.92
CA GLY A 29 11.36 -29.43 -16.11
C GLY A 29 12.21 -29.98 -14.95
N LYS A 30 12.78 -29.07 -14.15
CA LYS A 30 13.59 -29.37 -12.96
C LYS A 30 12.79 -29.40 -11.65
N LEU A 31 11.50 -29.05 -11.69
CA LEU A 31 10.60 -29.04 -10.55
C LEU A 31 9.89 -30.39 -10.40
N GLU A 32 9.89 -30.95 -9.20
CA GLU A 32 9.16 -32.16 -8.83
C GLU A 32 8.50 -31.98 -7.45
N THR A 33 7.28 -32.51 -7.29
CA THR A 33 6.69 -32.81 -5.98
C THR A 33 5.96 -34.15 -6.01
N SER A 34 6.07 -34.91 -4.92
CA SER A 34 5.46 -36.24 -4.76
C SER A 34 4.66 -36.32 -3.47
N PHE A 35 3.39 -36.72 -3.57
CA PHE A 35 2.50 -36.91 -2.43
C PHE A 35 1.66 -38.18 -2.57
N LEU A 36 1.00 -38.59 -1.49
CA LEU A 36 0.31 -39.87 -1.40
C LEU A 36 -1.20 -39.72 -1.63
N VAL A 37 -1.71 -40.43 -2.63
CA VAL A 37 -3.13 -40.45 -3.02
C VAL A 37 -3.73 -41.83 -2.71
N PRO A 38 -4.96 -41.93 -2.16
CA PRO A 38 -5.67 -43.21 -2.01
C PRO A 38 -5.81 -43.94 -3.35
N THR A 39 -5.61 -45.26 -3.36
CA THR A 39 -5.62 -46.08 -4.59
C THR A 39 -6.91 -45.92 -5.40
N VAL A 40 -8.04 -45.66 -4.73
CA VAL A 40 -9.35 -45.39 -5.37
C VAL A 40 -9.39 -44.08 -6.17
N LEU A 41 -8.70 -43.03 -5.72
CA LEU A 41 -8.62 -41.73 -6.41
C LEU A 41 -7.42 -41.64 -7.37
N HIS A 42 -6.47 -42.59 -7.29
CA HIS A 42 -5.20 -42.53 -8.03
C HIS A 42 -5.38 -42.49 -9.57
N PHE A 43 -6.45 -43.08 -10.09
CA PHE A 43 -6.80 -42.99 -11.51
C PHE A 43 -7.14 -41.55 -11.92
N HIS A 44 -8.12 -40.94 -11.26
CA HIS A 44 -8.58 -39.55 -11.51
C HIS A 44 -7.44 -38.55 -11.29
N ALA A 45 -6.65 -38.72 -10.23
CA ALA A 45 -5.47 -37.90 -9.97
C ALA A 45 -4.40 -38.03 -11.07
N SER A 46 -4.19 -39.23 -11.63
CA SER A 46 -3.27 -39.44 -12.76
C SER A 46 -3.77 -38.77 -14.04
N GLN A 47 -5.06 -38.88 -14.34
CA GLN A 47 -5.73 -38.23 -15.47
C GLN A 47 -5.63 -36.69 -15.38
N LEU A 48 -5.97 -36.11 -14.22
CA LEU A 48 -5.83 -34.69 -13.94
C LEU A 48 -4.38 -34.22 -14.10
N LYS A 49 -3.41 -34.99 -13.60
CA LYS A 49 -1.97 -34.70 -13.74
C LYS A 49 -1.54 -34.73 -15.21
N GLU A 50 -2.00 -35.68 -16.01
CA GLU A 50 -1.67 -35.76 -17.44
C GLU A 50 -2.28 -34.62 -18.25
N ARG A 51 -3.54 -34.24 -17.99
CA ARG A 51 -4.16 -33.05 -18.59
C ARG A 51 -3.39 -31.77 -18.20
N PHE A 52 -3.06 -31.60 -16.91
CA PHE A 52 -2.29 -30.46 -16.43
C PHE A 52 -0.90 -30.38 -17.06
N SER A 53 -0.12 -31.47 -17.09
CA SER A 53 1.19 -31.49 -17.73
C SER A 53 1.14 -31.21 -19.25
N ALA A 54 0.01 -31.47 -19.91
CA ALA A 54 -0.21 -31.10 -21.31
C ALA A 54 -0.69 -29.65 -21.51
N SER A 55 -1.10 -28.96 -20.43
CA SER A 55 -1.52 -27.54 -20.44
C SER A 55 -0.36 -26.57 -20.16
N LEU A 56 0.75 -27.05 -19.61
CA LEU A 56 1.95 -26.27 -19.35
C LEU A 56 2.79 -26.09 -20.64
N PRO A 57 3.58 -25.00 -20.74
CA PRO A 57 4.48 -24.79 -21.87
C PRO A 57 5.64 -25.81 -21.88
N THR A 58 6.47 -25.79 -22.94
CA THR A 58 7.67 -26.64 -22.98
C THR A 58 8.72 -26.12 -21.98
N PRO A 59 9.21 -26.95 -21.04
CA PRO A 59 10.09 -26.47 -19.98
C PRO A 59 11.37 -25.82 -20.48
N THR A 60 11.77 -24.70 -19.86
CA THR A 60 13.05 -24.03 -20.14
C THR A 60 14.11 -24.37 -19.08
N ASP A 61 15.39 -24.21 -19.45
CA ASP A 61 16.50 -24.51 -18.54
C ASP A 61 16.54 -23.59 -17.30
N GLU A 62 15.99 -22.38 -17.40
CA GLU A 62 16.02 -21.35 -16.34
C GLU A 62 14.65 -21.12 -15.69
N LEU A 63 13.60 -21.85 -16.12
CA LEU A 63 12.20 -21.68 -15.70
C LEU A 63 11.68 -20.24 -15.92
N ALA A 64 12.06 -19.65 -17.06
CA ALA A 64 12.06 -18.22 -17.31
C ALA A 64 10.87 -17.69 -18.15
N GLN A 65 10.01 -18.56 -18.71
CA GLN A 65 8.79 -18.09 -19.39
C GLN A 65 7.74 -17.60 -18.37
N ASP A 66 6.92 -16.61 -18.72
CA ASP A 66 5.94 -16.01 -17.80
C ASP A 66 4.83 -17.00 -17.40
N ASP A 67 4.42 -17.87 -18.31
CA ASP A 67 3.44 -18.93 -18.13
C ASP A 67 4.04 -20.24 -17.57
N GLU A 68 5.35 -20.30 -17.35
CA GLU A 68 6.06 -21.45 -16.77
C GLU A 68 6.19 -21.34 -15.23
N PRO A 69 5.99 -22.41 -14.44
CA PRO A 69 6.27 -22.39 -13.00
C PRO A 69 7.77 -22.24 -12.70
N SER A 70 8.14 -21.27 -11.87
CA SER A 70 9.51 -21.04 -11.40
C SER A 70 9.82 -21.67 -10.03
N SER A 71 8.85 -22.29 -9.35
CA SER A 71 9.06 -22.94 -8.05
C SER A 71 8.13 -24.14 -7.79
N VAL A 72 8.52 -25.04 -6.88
CA VAL A 72 7.72 -26.22 -6.51
C VAL A 72 6.38 -25.86 -5.84
N PRO A 73 6.30 -24.86 -4.93
CA PRO A 73 5.00 -24.38 -4.43
C PRO A 73 4.11 -23.85 -5.55
N GLU A 74 4.68 -23.10 -6.50
CA GLU A 74 3.93 -22.59 -7.66
C GLU A 74 3.42 -23.72 -8.57
N LEU A 75 4.23 -24.75 -8.83
CA LEU A 75 3.80 -25.92 -9.60
C LEU A 75 2.59 -26.61 -8.96
N LEU A 76 2.60 -26.82 -7.63
CA LEU A 76 1.47 -27.44 -6.93
C LEU A 76 0.26 -26.50 -6.84
N ALA A 77 0.46 -25.19 -6.70
CA ALA A 77 -0.61 -24.21 -6.74
C ALA A 77 -1.29 -24.18 -8.12
N ARG A 78 -0.53 -24.08 -9.22
CA ARG A 78 -1.07 -24.15 -10.59
C ARG A 78 -1.83 -25.45 -10.85
N TYR A 79 -1.36 -26.59 -10.32
CA TYR A 79 -2.11 -27.86 -10.37
C TYR A 79 -3.42 -27.80 -9.57
N MET A 80 -3.41 -27.21 -8.37
CA MET A 80 -4.61 -26.98 -7.55
C MET A 80 -5.65 -26.11 -8.29
N GLY A 81 -5.21 -25.02 -8.92
CA GLY A 81 -6.08 -24.13 -9.70
C GLY A 81 -6.62 -24.77 -10.98
N PHE A 82 -5.85 -25.65 -11.63
CA PHE A 82 -6.32 -26.44 -12.76
C PHE A 82 -7.46 -27.39 -12.36
N ILE A 83 -7.31 -28.14 -11.25
CA ILE A 83 -8.38 -29.04 -10.78
C ILE A 83 -9.62 -28.25 -10.35
N ALA A 84 -9.44 -27.08 -9.71
CA ALA A 84 -10.56 -26.20 -9.36
C ALA A 84 -11.36 -25.74 -10.59
N GLN A 85 -10.66 -25.35 -11.67
CA GLN A 85 -11.29 -24.97 -12.93
C GLN A 85 -12.06 -26.14 -13.57
N GLU A 86 -11.50 -27.35 -13.57
CA GLU A 86 -12.17 -28.55 -14.09
C GLU A 86 -13.51 -28.83 -13.38
N ILE A 87 -13.53 -28.70 -12.05
CA ILE A 87 -14.75 -28.82 -11.23
C ILE A 87 -15.74 -27.69 -11.56
N GLU A 88 -15.29 -26.43 -11.64
CA GLU A 88 -16.14 -25.29 -11.99
C GLU A 88 -16.74 -25.39 -13.40
N THR A 89 -16.04 -26.01 -14.36
CA THR A 89 -16.57 -26.28 -15.71
C THR A 89 -17.50 -27.50 -15.79
N GLY A 90 -17.64 -28.28 -14.72
CA GLY A 90 -18.50 -29.47 -14.68
C GLY A 90 -17.89 -30.72 -15.33
N GLU A 91 -16.55 -30.82 -15.38
CA GLU A 91 -15.82 -32.00 -15.89
C GLU A 91 -15.60 -33.09 -14.82
N ASP A 92 -15.94 -32.83 -13.55
CA ASP A 92 -15.93 -33.84 -12.49
C ASP A 92 -17.07 -34.87 -12.67
N ASP A 93 -16.87 -36.07 -12.15
CA ASP A 93 -17.88 -37.13 -12.22
C ASP A 93 -18.99 -36.96 -11.16
N GLY A 94 -20.08 -37.71 -11.34
CA GLY A 94 -21.22 -37.70 -10.41
C GLY A 94 -20.94 -38.30 -9.02
N GLN A 95 -19.68 -38.54 -8.65
CA GLN A 95 -19.23 -38.95 -7.31
C GLN A 95 -18.32 -37.89 -6.65
N GLY A 96 -17.90 -36.84 -7.37
CA GLY A 96 -17.01 -35.79 -6.85
C GLY A 96 -15.54 -36.21 -6.77
N SER A 97 -15.09 -37.07 -7.70
CA SER A 97 -13.74 -37.62 -7.66
C SER A 97 -12.63 -36.56 -7.79
N TYR A 98 -12.83 -35.51 -8.59
CA TYR A 98 -11.89 -34.39 -8.67
C TYR A 98 -11.97 -33.51 -7.43
N GLU A 99 -13.16 -33.29 -6.85
CA GLU A 99 -13.33 -32.58 -5.58
C GLU A 99 -12.53 -33.27 -4.44
N GLU A 100 -12.55 -34.59 -4.36
CA GLU A 100 -11.75 -35.37 -3.40
C GLU A 100 -10.24 -35.34 -3.70
N VAL A 101 -9.82 -35.34 -4.98
CA VAL A 101 -8.40 -35.13 -5.33
C VAL A 101 -7.95 -33.70 -4.96
N LEU A 102 -8.78 -32.69 -5.18
CA LEU A 102 -8.47 -31.30 -4.84
C LEU A 102 -8.37 -31.10 -3.32
N LYS A 103 -9.23 -31.73 -2.52
CA LYS A 103 -9.10 -31.75 -1.04
C LYS A 103 -7.74 -32.31 -0.60
N LEU A 104 -7.23 -33.35 -1.27
CA LEU A 104 -5.90 -33.91 -0.97
C LEU A 104 -4.77 -32.96 -1.38
N VAL A 105 -4.80 -32.41 -2.60
CA VAL A 105 -3.80 -31.44 -3.09
C VAL A 105 -3.73 -30.20 -2.21
N LEU A 106 -4.89 -29.68 -1.80
CA LEU A 106 -5.01 -28.49 -0.96
C LEU A 106 -4.48 -28.74 0.47
N ASN A 107 -4.84 -29.88 1.08
CA ASN A 107 -4.28 -30.28 2.38
C ASN A 107 -2.75 -30.46 2.31
N GLU A 108 -2.22 -31.01 1.21
CA GLU A 108 -0.78 -31.19 1.03
C GLU A 108 -0.05 -29.85 0.85
N PHE A 109 -0.60 -28.92 0.06
CA PHE A 109 -0.06 -27.57 -0.11
C PHE A 109 -0.02 -26.80 1.22
N GLU A 110 -1.11 -26.84 1.99
CA GLU A 110 -1.17 -26.24 3.33
C GLU A 110 -0.15 -26.87 4.28
N ARG A 111 -0.01 -28.21 4.26
CA ARG A 111 0.89 -28.97 5.12
C ARG A 111 2.37 -28.73 4.80
N ALA A 112 2.72 -28.69 3.52
CA ALA A 112 4.10 -28.58 3.06
C ALA A 112 4.61 -27.12 3.05
N PHE A 113 3.81 -26.18 2.55
CA PHE A 113 4.28 -24.84 2.20
C PHE A 113 3.70 -23.72 3.05
N LEU A 114 2.43 -23.79 3.48
CA LEU A 114 1.87 -22.76 4.37
C LEU A 114 2.20 -23.00 5.85
N GLN A 115 2.24 -24.26 6.29
CA GLN A 115 2.60 -24.68 7.65
C GLN A 115 1.78 -24.01 8.77
N GLY A 116 0.58 -23.52 8.44
CA GLY A 116 -0.30 -22.78 9.35
C GLY A 116 -0.31 -21.26 9.14
N ASN A 117 0.58 -20.71 8.31
CA ASN A 117 0.57 -19.33 7.85
C ASN A 117 -0.45 -19.13 6.69
N GLU A 118 -0.52 -17.92 6.12
CA GLU A 118 -1.36 -17.56 4.97
C GLU A 118 -0.58 -17.69 3.63
N VAL A 119 -1.28 -17.71 2.49
CA VAL A 119 -0.66 -17.81 1.15
C VAL A 119 0.07 -16.53 0.73
N HIS A 120 -0.34 -15.35 1.19
CA HIS A 120 0.32 -14.09 0.80
C HIS A 120 1.80 -13.99 1.28
N PRO A 121 2.15 -14.31 2.55
CA PRO A 121 3.54 -14.45 2.99
C PRO A 121 4.35 -15.43 2.13
N LEU A 122 3.81 -16.63 1.85
CA LEU A 122 4.48 -17.60 0.99
C LEU A 122 4.74 -16.99 -0.40
N ALA A 123 3.72 -16.45 -1.06
CA ALA A 123 3.82 -15.90 -2.40
C ALA A 123 4.86 -14.76 -2.51
N ALA A 124 4.98 -13.90 -1.49
CA ALA A 124 5.97 -12.83 -1.44
C ALA A 124 7.44 -13.33 -1.31
N THR A 125 7.66 -14.59 -0.93
CA THR A 125 8.98 -15.25 -0.89
C THR A 125 9.33 -16.02 -2.16
N LEU A 126 8.38 -16.24 -3.08
CA LEU A 126 8.61 -17.05 -4.27
C LEU A 126 9.44 -16.29 -5.34
N PRO A 127 10.31 -17.00 -6.09
CA PRO A 127 11.04 -16.41 -7.21
C PRO A 127 10.13 -16.09 -8.39
N GLY A 128 10.57 -15.18 -9.26
CA GLY A 128 9.88 -14.79 -10.48
C GLY A 128 9.15 -13.46 -10.40
N ILE A 129 8.45 -13.12 -11.49
CA ILE A 129 7.66 -11.89 -11.64
C ILE A 129 6.36 -11.96 -10.83
N ASP A 130 5.80 -10.79 -10.51
CA ASP A 130 4.68 -10.69 -9.55
C ASP A 130 3.39 -11.36 -10.05
N SER A 131 3.17 -11.45 -11.36
CA SER A 131 2.05 -12.21 -11.94
C SER A 131 2.07 -13.70 -11.56
N LYS A 132 3.25 -14.32 -11.40
CA LYS A 132 3.38 -15.71 -10.92
C LYS A 132 2.96 -15.85 -9.45
N LYS A 133 3.31 -14.86 -8.62
CA LYS A 133 2.99 -14.81 -7.18
C LYS A 133 1.48 -14.61 -6.97
N LEU A 134 0.89 -13.71 -7.76
CA LEU A 134 -0.56 -13.48 -7.83
C LEU A 134 -1.31 -14.73 -8.30
N GLU A 135 -0.76 -15.48 -9.27
CA GLU A 135 -1.33 -16.74 -9.74
C GLU A 135 -1.33 -17.83 -8.65
N VAL A 136 -0.32 -17.90 -7.78
CA VAL A 136 -0.32 -18.79 -6.60
C VAL A 136 -1.47 -18.45 -5.63
N ILE A 137 -1.67 -17.16 -5.34
CA ILE A 137 -2.76 -16.68 -4.47
C ILE A 137 -4.13 -17.01 -5.09
N ARG A 138 -4.30 -16.71 -6.39
CA ARG A 138 -5.52 -17.03 -7.16
C ARG A 138 -5.86 -18.52 -7.07
N CYS A 139 -4.89 -19.37 -7.39
CA CYS A 139 -5.08 -20.82 -7.41
C CYS A 139 -5.43 -21.40 -6.03
N TYR A 140 -4.85 -20.86 -4.95
CA TYR A 140 -5.20 -21.27 -3.59
C TYR A 140 -6.66 -20.93 -3.24
N TYR A 141 -7.12 -19.70 -3.52
CA TYR A 141 -8.52 -19.33 -3.21
C TYR A 141 -9.54 -19.96 -4.15
N ALA A 142 -9.21 -20.19 -5.43
CA ALA A 142 -10.04 -21.01 -6.33
C ALA A 142 -10.14 -22.46 -5.81
N GLY A 143 -9.00 -23.07 -5.43
CA GLY A 143 -8.96 -24.41 -4.84
C GLY A 143 -9.80 -24.54 -3.57
N ARG A 144 -9.82 -23.51 -2.72
CA ARG A 144 -10.70 -23.45 -1.53
C ARG A 144 -12.18 -23.31 -1.89
N ALA A 145 -12.52 -22.52 -2.90
CA ALA A 145 -13.91 -22.27 -3.29
C ALA A 145 -14.55 -23.52 -3.92
N ALA A 146 -13.87 -24.16 -4.87
CA ALA A 146 -14.37 -25.35 -5.57
C ALA A 146 -14.69 -26.53 -4.62
N VAL A 147 -13.95 -26.67 -3.51
CA VAL A 147 -14.22 -27.70 -2.46
C VAL A 147 -15.04 -27.18 -1.27
N ASN A 148 -15.73 -26.04 -1.45
CA ASN A 148 -16.60 -25.41 -0.46
C ASN A 148 -15.94 -25.21 0.93
N ARG A 149 -14.66 -24.82 0.96
CA ARG A 149 -13.84 -24.67 2.17
C ARG A 149 -13.59 -23.19 2.50
N PRO A 150 -14.57 -22.49 3.11
CA PRO A 150 -14.46 -21.06 3.40
C PRO A 150 -13.26 -20.73 4.27
N VAL A 151 -12.82 -19.47 4.20
CA VAL A 151 -11.80 -18.93 5.11
C VAL A 151 -12.37 -18.96 6.54
N LYS A 152 -11.58 -19.48 7.48
CA LYS A 152 -11.94 -19.48 8.91
C LYS A 152 -11.40 -18.19 9.55
N PRO A 153 -12.13 -17.58 10.50
CA PRO A 153 -11.64 -16.42 11.24
C PRO A 153 -10.29 -16.71 11.88
N HIS A 154 -9.31 -15.83 11.65
CA HIS A 154 -8.01 -15.86 12.29
C HIS A 154 -7.42 -14.44 12.38
N GLN A 155 -6.36 -14.30 13.18
CA GLN A 155 -5.56 -13.08 13.25
C GLN A 155 -4.21 -13.31 12.56
N SER A 156 -3.68 -12.26 11.94
CA SER A 156 -2.25 -12.10 11.65
C SER A 156 -1.52 -11.61 12.90
N ALA A 157 -0.19 -11.55 12.86
CA ALA A 157 0.61 -10.98 13.91
C ALA A 157 0.27 -9.49 14.17
N LEU A 158 0.16 -8.70 13.08
CA LEU A 158 -0.19 -7.28 13.15
C LEU A 158 -1.54 -7.04 13.85
N PHE A 159 -2.56 -7.86 13.55
CA PHE A 159 -3.87 -7.71 14.18
C PHE A 159 -3.95 -8.30 15.60
N ARG A 160 -3.05 -9.21 16.00
CA ARG A 160 -2.85 -9.57 17.43
C ARG A 160 -2.22 -8.42 18.19
N GLU A 161 -1.15 -7.83 17.69
CA GLU A 161 -0.51 -6.68 18.33
C GLU A 161 -1.45 -5.47 18.43
N ALA A 162 -2.42 -5.32 17.51
CA ALA A 162 -3.49 -4.32 17.63
C ALA A 162 -4.48 -4.65 18.75
N ASP A 163 -4.96 -5.90 18.85
CA ASP A 163 -5.81 -6.36 19.95
C ASP A 163 -5.10 -6.20 21.32
N ASP A 164 -3.78 -6.44 21.37
CA ASP A 164 -2.90 -6.22 22.53
C ASP A 164 -2.42 -4.76 22.71
N ASN A 165 -2.92 -3.82 21.91
CA ASN A 165 -2.60 -2.38 21.92
C ASN A 165 -1.11 -2.01 21.71
N SER A 166 -0.28 -2.96 21.27
CA SER A 166 1.12 -2.72 20.88
C SER A 166 1.23 -2.05 19.51
N ALA A 167 0.37 -2.43 18.56
CA ALA A 167 0.28 -1.84 17.23
C ALA A 167 -0.95 -0.92 17.11
N GLN A 168 -0.71 0.39 17.13
CA GLN A 168 -1.73 1.39 16.80
C GLN A 168 -1.86 1.54 15.28
N ILE A 169 -2.96 1.04 14.71
CA ILE A 169 -3.23 0.99 13.27
C ILE A 169 -4.18 2.10 12.83
N TYR A 170 -3.86 2.77 11.73
CA TYR A 170 -4.73 3.71 11.01
C TYR A 170 -4.90 3.28 9.55
N THR A 171 -5.93 3.76 8.86
CA THR A 171 -6.14 3.49 7.42
C THR A 171 -6.21 4.76 6.59
N ILE A 172 -5.65 4.71 5.37
CA ILE A 172 -5.75 5.77 4.37
C ILE A 172 -6.26 5.23 3.04
N PHE A 173 -6.99 6.09 2.34
CA PHE A 173 -7.55 5.82 1.01
C PHE A 173 -7.07 6.89 0.04
N GLY A 174 -6.43 6.51 -1.07
CA GLY A 174 -5.96 7.42 -2.10
C GLY A 174 -7.05 8.07 -2.96
N GLY A 175 -6.65 8.66 -4.08
CA GLY A 175 -7.55 9.27 -5.06
C GLY A 175 -6.89 9.44 -6.42
N GLN A 176 -7.61 10.04 -7.37
CA GLN A 176 -7.08 10.33 -8.70
C GLN A 176 -5.83 11.23 -8.67
N GLY A 177 -4.87 10.95 -9.55
CA GLY A 177 -3.66 11.76 -9.77
C GLY A 177 -2.34 11.02 -9.51
N ASN A 178 -2.40 9.80 -8.98
CA ASN A 178 -1.22 8.97 -8.67
C ASN A 178 -0.87 7.95 -9.77
N ILE A 179 -1.88 7.43 -10.48
CA ILE A 179 -1.74 6.42 -11.54
C ILE A 179 -2.87 6.61 -12.57
N GLU A 180 -2.58 6.32 -13.84
CA GLU A 180 -3.55 6.34 -14.94
C GLU A 180 -4.13 4.93 -15.23
N GLU A 181 -3.33 3.90 -14.98
CA GLU A 181 -3.57 2.46 -15.17
C GLU A 181 -4.44 1.82 -14.06
N TYR A 182 -5.17 2.61 -13.27
CA TYR A 182 -5.94 2.13 -12.10
C TYR A 182 -6.95 1.01 -12.42
N PHE A 183 -7.39 0.90 -13.68
CA PHE A 183 -8.32 -0.14 -14.11
C PHE A 183 -7.68 -1.53 -14.17
N ASP A 184 -6.36 -1.63 -14.35
CA ASP A 184 -5.68 -2.92 -14.33
C ASP A 184 -5.43 -3.43 -12.90
N GLU A 185 -5.42 -2.55 -11.89
CA GLU A 185 -5.56 -2.96 -10.48
C GLU A 185 -6.96 -3.55 -10.20
N ILE A 186 -8.03 -3.03 -10.84
CA ILE A 186 -9.37 -3.64 -10.79
C ILE A 186 -9.37 -5.00 -11.49
N ARG A 187 -8.69 -5.12 -12.63
CA ARG A 187 -8.52 -6.39 -13.36
C ARG A 187 -7.74 -7.42 -12.54
N GLU A 188 -6.68 -7.01 -11.84
CA GLU A 188 -5.93 -7.86 -10.92
C GLU A 188 -6.81 -8.34 -9.76
N VAL A 189 -7.44 -7.43 -9.00
CA VAL A 189 -8.23 -7.83 -7.82
C VAL A 189 -9.42 -8.70 -8.22
N SER A 190 -10.05 -8.43 -9.38
CA SER A 190 -11.13 -9.24 -9.94
C SER A 190 -10.66 -10.63 -10.39
N LYS A 191 -9.44 -10.77 -10.96
CA LYS A 191 -8.88 -12.06 -11.38
C LYS A 191 -8.42 -12.90 -10.19
N VAL A 192 -7.71 -12.29 -9.24
CA VAL A 192 -7.00 -12.99 -8.15
C VAL A 192 -7.94 -13.35 -7.00
N TYR A 193 -8.94 -12.51 -6.72
CA TYR A 193 -9.87 -12.69 -5.60
C TYR A 193 -11.34 -12.74 -6.05
N SER A 194 -11.61 -13.28 -7.25
CA SER A 194 -12.95 -13.40 -7.85
C SER A 194 -14.01 -13.93 -6.87
N THR A 195 -13.64 -14.95 -6.08
CA THR A 195 -14.47 -15.61 -5.07
C THR A 195 -14.76 -14.76 -3.83
N PHE A 196 -14.05 -13.64 -3.65
CA PHE A 196 -14.24 -12.69 -2.55
C PHE A 196 -14.92 -11.39 -3.00
N VAL A 197 -14.61 -10.86 -4.18
CA VAL A 197 -15.10 -9.56 -4.67
C VAL A 197 -16.11 -9.62 -5.82
N GLY A 198 -16.44 -10.81 -6.33
CA GLY A 198 -17.37 -10.97 -7.45
C GLY A 198 -18.75 -10.32 -7.21
N GLU A 199 -19.35 -10.52 -6.02
CA GLU A 199 -20.61 -9.85 -5.66
C GLU A 199 -20.49 -8.31 -5.70
N LEU A 200 -19.41 -7.76 -5.12
CA LEU A 200 -19.17 -6.32 -5.03
C LEU A 200 -18.94 -5.70 -6.40
N ILE A 201 -18.14 -6.35 -7.25
CA ILE A 201 -17.82 -5.87 -8.60
C ILE A 201 -19.06 -5.93 -9.50
N THR A 202 -19.85 -7.00 -9.45
CA THR A 202 -21.10 -7.11 -10.21
C THR A 202 -22.12 -6.06 -9.76
N ALA A 203 -22.43 -5.97 -8.46
CA ALA A 203 -23.40 -4.99 -7.95
C ALA A 203 -22.95 -3.54 -8.19
N GLY A 204 -21.64 -3.26 -8.03
CA GLY A 204 -21.06 -1.96 -8.33
C GLY A 204 -21.13 -1.62 -9.82
N ALA A 205 -20.87 -2.57 -10.72
CA ALA A 205 -20.99 -2.37 -12.16
C ALA A 205 -22.43 -2.13 -12.61
N GLU A 206 -23.39 -2.92 -12.11
CA GLU A 206 -24.82 -2.77 -12.41
C GLU A 206 -25.36 -1.42 -11.93
N LEU A 207 -24.97 -0.99 -10.71
CA LEU A 207 -25.29 0.34 -10.18
C LEU A 207 -24.71 1.45 -11.07
N LEU A 208 -23.43 1.36 -11.42
CA LEU A 208 -22.75 2.41 -12.18
C LEU A 208 -23.24 2.48 -13.63
N GLN A 209 -23.56 1.36 -14.26
CA GLN A 209 -24.20 1.31 -15.57
C GLN A 209 -25.61 1.93 -15.52
N SER A 210 -26.38 1.65 -14.47
CA SER A 210 -27.72 2.24 -14.25
C SER A 210 -27.65 3.76 -14.01
N LEU A 211 -26.68 4.24 -13.23
CA LEU A 211 -26.45 5.67 -13.00
C LEU A 211 -25.95 6.38 -14.27
N ALA A 212 -25.07 5.75 -15.05
CA ALA A 212 -24.59 6.27 -16.34
C ALA A 212 -25.72 6.45 -17.37
N ALA A 213 -26.78 5.64 -17.27
CA ALA A 213 -27.99 5.77 -18.11
C ALA A 213 -28.97 6.87 -17.65
N HIS A 214 -28.69 7.61 -16.56
CA HIS A 214 -29.54 8.71 -16.11
C HIS A 214 -29.53 9.87 -17.14
N PRO A 215 -30.67 10.50 -17.50
CA PRO A 215 -30.73 11.52 -18.57
C PRO A 215 -29.83 12.75 -18.35
N GLU A 216 -29.51 13.05 -17.09
CA GLU A 216 -28.63 14.15 -16.71
C GLU A 216 -27.14 13.75 -16.66
N ALA A 217 -26.82 12.47 -16.86
CA ALA A 217 -25.46 11.92 -16.82
C ALA A 217 -25.04 11.26 -18.15
N GLU A 218 -25.98 10.73 -18.94
CA GLU A 218 -25.77 9.96 -20.19
C GLU A 218 -24.71 10.56 -21.14
N LYS A 219 -24.69 11.91 -21.25
CA LYS A 219 -23.84 12.67 -22.17
C LYS A 219 -22.35 12.67 -21.77
N LEU A 220 -22.04 12.24 -20.55
CA LEU A 220 -20.67 12.04 -20.05
C LEU A 220 -20.09 10.68 -20.42
N TYR A 221 -20.92 9.72 -20.85
CA TYR A 221 -20.53 8.32 -21.06
C TYR A 221 -20.66 7.86 -22.53
N PRO A 222 -20.07 8.55 -23.53
CA PRO A 222 -20.16 8.15 -24.94
C PRO A 222 -19.51 6.80 -25.28
N LYS A 223 -18.80 6.16 -24.33
CA LYS A 223 -18.29 4.77 -24.44
C LYS A 223 -18.92 3.82 -23.41
N GLY A 224 -20.00 4.24 -22.77
CA GLY A 224 -20.68 3.51 -21.69
C GLY A 224 -19.87 3.49 -20.38
N LEU A 225 -20.38 2.71 -19.43
CA LEU A 225 -19.73 2.38 -18.16
C LEU A 225 -19.89 0.87 -17.87
N ASP A 226 -19.59 0.05 -18.89
CA ASP A 226 -19.74 -1.41 -18.86
C ASP A 226 -18.49 -2.08 -18.27
N VAL A 227 -18.34 -1.93 -16.95
CA VAL A 227 -17.20 -2.45 -16.18
C VAL A 227 -17.03 -3.96 -16.37
N LEU A 228 -18.13 -4.73 -16.41
CA LEU A 228 -18.09 -6.17 -16.62
C LEU A 228 -17.67 -6.50 -18.05
N GLY A 229 -18.17 -5.78 -19.06
CA GLY A 229 -17.72 -5.93 -20.45
C GLY A 229 -16.22 -5.71 -20.61
N TRP A 230 -15.66 -4.67 -19.97
CA TRP A 230 -14.23 -4.32 -20.00
C TRP A 230 -13.35 -5.29 -19.21
N LEU A 231 -13.88 -5.89 -18.13
CA LEU A 231 -13.18 -6.92 -17.35
C LEU A 231 -13.11 -8.25 -18.12
N HIS A 232 -14.23 -8.71 -18.69
CA HIS A 232 -14.27 -9.95 -19.48
C HIS A 232 -13.54 -9.85 -20.82
N ASN A 233 -13.61 -8.69 -21.49
CA ASN A 233 -13.01 -8.47 -22.80
C ASN A 233 -12.01 -7.29 -22.71
N PRO A 234 -10.71 -7.54 -22.47
CA PRO A 234 -9.71 -6.48 -22.38
C PRO A 234 -9.68 -5.54 -23.59
N GLU A 235 -9.90 -6.07 -24.81
CA GLU A 235 -9.96 -5.30 -26.06
C GLU A 235 -11.16 -4.32 -26.13
N ALA A 236 -12.18 -4.50 -25.30
CA ALA A 236 -13.33 -3.60 -25.19
C ALA A 236 -13.11 -2.47 -24.16
N THR A 237 -11.98 -2.48 -23.43
CA THR A 237 -11.65 -1.43 -22.46
C THR A 237 -11.44 -0.10 -23.19
N PRO A 238 -12.05 1.02 -22.74
CA PRO A 238 -11.78 2.35 -23.29
C PRO A 238 -10.31 2.77 -23.13
N ASP A 239 -9.88 3.74 -23.94
CA ASP A 239 -8.58 4.38 -23.78
C ASP A 239 -8.42 5.08 -22.42
N VAL A 240 -7.15 5.24 -22.03
CA VAL A 240 -6.74 5.90 -20.79
C VAL A 240 -7.36 7.29 -20.64
N ASP A 241 -7.45 8.07 -21.73
CA ASP A 241 -7.98 9.44 -21.73
C ASP A 241 -9.46 9.49 -21.27
N TYR A 242 -10.24 8.47 -21.61
CA TYR A 242 -11.60 8.24 -21.12
C TYR A 242 -11.62 7.72 -19.68
N LEU A 243 -10.80 6.71 -19.35
CA LEU A 243 -10.75 6.11 -18.01
C LEU A 243 -10.35 7.11 -16.93
N ILE A 244 -9.39 8.01 -17.19
CA ILE A 244 -8.96 9.07 -16.26
C ILE A 244 -9.91 10.28 -16.24
N SER A 245 -11.05 10.24 -16.93
CA SER A 245 -12.06 11.30 -16.80
C SER A 245 -12.82 11.15 -15.47
N ALA A 246 -12.99 12.25 -14.74
CA ALA A 246 -13.64 12.27 -13.41
C ALA A 246 -14.95 11.45 -13.29
N PRO A 247 -15.91 11.47 -14.24
CA PRO A 247 -17.12 10.64 -14.17
C PRO A 247 -16.85 9.13 -14.18
N VAL A 248 -15.72 8.69 -14.74
CA VAL A 248 -15.33 7.26 -14.82
C VAL A 248 -14.36 6.90 -13.69
N SER A 249 -13.32 7.70 -13.49
CA SER A 249 -12.27 7.43 -12.48
C SER A 249 -12.78 7.50 -11.03
N PHE A 250 -13.64 8.45 -10.69
CA PHE A 250 -14.10 8.64 -9.30
C PHE A 250 -14.79 7.38 -8.74
N PRO A 251 -15.87 6.86 -9.36
CA PRO A 251 -16.53 5.66 -8.86
C PRO A 251 -15.67 4.40 -8.99
N LEU A 252 -14.87 4.24 -10.05
CA LEU A 252 -14.09 3.01 -10.25
C LEU A 252 -12.87 2.90 -9.32
N ILE A 253 -12.20 4.01 -9.00
CA ILE A 253 -11.21 4.04 -7.91
C ILE A 253 -11.88 3.73 -6.57
N GLY A 254 -13.12 4.19 -6.35
CA GLY A 254 -13.91 3.80 -5.19
C GLY A 254 -14.17 2.29 -5.12
N LEU A 255 -14.55 1.67 -6.25
CA LEU A 255 -14.77 0.22 -6.34
C LEU A 255 -13.51 -0.58 -6.04
N LEU A 256 -12.35 -0.14 -6.54
CA LEU A 256 -11.05 -0.74 -6.24
C LEU A 256 -10.71 -0.68 -4.74
N GLN A 257 -10.90 0.48 -4.12
CA GLN A 257 -10.65 0.71 -2.69
C GLN A 257 -11.54 -0.16 -1.81
N LEU A 258 -12.83 -0.25 -2.15
CA LEU A 258 -13.79 -1.14 -1.50
C LEU A 258 -13.36 -2.61 -1.68
N ALA A 259 -12.97 -3.01 -2.89
CA ALA A 259 -12.53 -4.38 -3.18
C ALA A 259 -11.29 -4.78 -2.37
N HIS A 260 -10.28 -3.92 -2.22
CA HIS A 260 -9.11 -4.22 -1.38
C HIS A 260 -9.44 -4.34 0.12
N TYR A 261 -10.38 -3.54 0.63
CA TYR A 261 -10.86 -3.67 2.02
C TYR A 261 -11.69 -4.95 2.23
N GLU A 262 -12.55 -5.29 1.27
CA GLU A 262 -13.33 -6.54 1.28
C GLU A 262 -12.43 -7.77 1.22
N VAL A 263 -11.43 -7.81 0.31
CA VAL A 263 -10.40 -8.87 0.27
C VAL A 263 -9.75 -9.02 1.65
N THR A 264 -9.35 -7.92 2.29
CA THR A 264 -8.66 -7.96 3.59
C THR A 264 -9.54 -8.57 4.69
N CYS A 265 -10.84 -8.23 4.72
CA CYS A 265 -11.80 -8.86 5.62
C CYS A 265 -11.99 -10.35 5.32
N LYS A 266 -12.11 -10.75 4.05
CA LYS A 266 -12.36 -12.14 3.62
C LYS A 266 -11.15 -13.05 3.87
N VAL A 267 -9.94 -12.55 3.61
CA VAL A 267 -8.67 -13.28 3.85
C VAL A 267 -8.45 -13.54 5.34
N LEU A 268 -8.80 -12.60 6.22
CA LEU A 268 -8.79 -12.81 7.68
C LEU A 268 -9.98 -13.67 8.18
N GLY A 269 -11.00 -13.88 7.34
CA GLY A 269 -12.23 -14.57 7.70
C GLY A 269 -13.14 -13.79 8.66
N VAL A 270 -13.09 -12.45 8.63
CA VAL A 270 -13.80 -11.56 9.56
C VAL A 270 -14.90 -10.73 8.87
N GLN A 271 -15.76 -10.08 9.66
CA GLN A 271 -16.70 -9.07 9.15
C GLN A 271 -16.05 -7.68 9.12
N PRO A 272 -16.51 -6.74 8.26
CA PRO A 272 -15.97 -5.38 8.15
C PRO A 272 -15.80 -4.64 9.47
N GLY A 273 -16.76 -4.76 10.40
CA GLY A 273 -16.67 -4.18 11.75
C GLY A 273 -15.52 -4.78 12.57
N VAL A 274 -15.28 -6.09 12.48
CA VAL A 274 -14.22 -6.78 13.24
C VAL A 274 -12.81 -6.47 12.71
N LEU A 275 -12.68 -5.99 11.47
CA LEU A 275 -11.42 -5.37 11.00
C LEU A 275 -11.32 -3.91 11.49
N ARG A 276 -12.39 -3.14 11.30
CA ARG A 276 -12.52 -1.73 11.70
C ARG A 276 -12.27 -1.51 13.19
N ASP A 277 -12.74 -2.39 14.07
CA ASP A 277 -12.60 -2.26 15.52
C ASP A 277 -11.12 -2.39 16.00
N ARG A 278 -10.20 -2.76 15.09
CA ARG A 278 -8.73 -2.75 15.30
C ARG A 278 -8.03 -1.50 14.74
N ILE A 279 -8.80 -0.54 14.21
CA ILE A 279 -8.30 0.64 13.52
C ILE A 279 -8.68 1.89 14.34
N GLN A 280 -7.68 2.63 14.81
CA GLN A 280 -7.88 3.83 15.64
C GLN A 280 -8.48 5.01 14.87
N GLY A 281 -8.44 4.97 13.54
CA GLY A 281 -9.19 5.86 12.68
C GLY A 281 -8.74 5.85 11.22
N THR A 282 -9.46 6.61 10.41
CA THR A 282 -9.37 6.55 8.95
C THR A 282 -9.48 7.95 8.32
N THR A 283 -8.88 8.13 7.15
CA THR A 283 -9.11 9.30 6.29
C THR A 283 -8.84 8.94 4.83
N GLY A 284 -9.09 9.85 3.90
CA GLY A 284 -8.74 9.64 2.51
C GLY A 284 -8.38 10.93 1.80
N HIS A 285 -7.50 10.82 0.82
CA HIS A 285 -6.99 11.92 0.04
C HIS A 285 -7.97 12.25 -1.10
N SER A 286 -8.43 13.50 -1.13
CA SER A 286 -9.50 13.92 -2.05
C SER A 286 -10.70 12.96 -1.96
N GLN A 287 -11.14 12.37 -3.08
CA GLN A 287 -12.24 11.41 -3.18
C GLN A 287 -12.17 10.23 -2.18
N GLY A 288 -10.98 9.81 -1.73
CA GLY A 288 -10.82 8.67 -0.84
C GLY A 288 -11.54 8.81 0.50
N VAL A 289 -11.85 10.05 0.92
CA VAL A 289 -12.60 10.32 2.16
C VAL A 289 -14.00 9.68 2.16
N VAL A 290 -14.59 9.44 0.98
CA VAL A 290 -15.89 8.74 0.86
C VAL A 290 -15.76 7.26 1.24
N VAL A 291 -14.69 6.58 0.80
CA VAL A 291 -14.45 5.17 1.14
C VAL A 291 -13.93 5.02 2.58
N ALA A 292 -13.16 6.00 3.07
CA ALA A 292 -12.81 6.11 4.49
C ALA A 292 -14.07 6.21 5.38
N ALA A 293 -15.06 7.01 4.98
CA ALA A 293 -16.34 7.09 5.68
C ALA A 293 -17.14 5.77 5.61
N ALA A 294 -17.12 5.07 4.47
CA ALA A 294 -17.78 3.78 4.30
C ALA A 294 -17.18 2.67 5.19
N THR A 295 -15.85 2.61 5.29
CA THR A 295 -15.15 1.62 6.15
C THR A 295 -15.31 1.93 7.64
N ALA A 296 -15.41 3.20 8.03
CA ALA A 296 -15.79 3.58 9.39
C ALA A 296 -17.26 3.24 9.74
N ALA A 297 -18.16 3.21 8.76
CA ALA A 297 -19.60 2.99 8.95
C ALA A 297 -20.04 1.50 8.93
N ALA A 298 -19.27 0.61 8.29
CA ALA A 298 -19.69 -0.78 8.09
C ALA A 298 -19.38 -1.67 9.30
N GLY A 299 -20.41 -2.34 9.83
CA GLY A 299 -20.28 -3.33 10.91
C GLY A 299 -20.34 -4.79 10.41
N SER A 300 -21.32 -5.08 9.54
CA SER A 300 -21.57 -6.40 8.95
C SER A 300 -21.49 -6.41 7.43
N TRP A 301 -21.41 -7.60 6.83
CA TRP A 301 -21.46 -7.78 5.36
C TRP A 301 -22.71 -7.20 4.69
N ASP A 302 -23.83 -7.10 5.41
CA ASP A 302 -25.06 -6.52 4.86
C ASP A 302 -25.00 -4.98 4.88
N SER A 303 -24.54 -4.39 6.00
CA SER A 303 -24.28 -2.95 6.06
C SER A 303 -23.16 -2.50 5.11
N TRP A 304 -22.21 -3.40 4.82
CA TRP A 304 -21.13 -3.17 3.87
C TRP A 304 -21.66 -3.03 2.44
N ARG A 305 -22.53 -3.97 1.99
CA ARG A 305 -23.18 -3.85 0.67
C ARG A 305 -23.97 -2.55 0.55
N GLU A 306 -24.72 -2.15 1.58
CA GLU A 306 -25.45 -0.87 1.60
C GLU A 306 -24.51 0.34 1.46
N VAL A 307 -23.50 0.45 2.34
CA VAL A 307 -22.64 1.65 2.37
C VAL A 307 -21.63 1.70 1.21
N ALA A 308 -21.20 0.55 0.67
CA ALA A 308 -20.41 0.46 -0.55
C ALA A 308 -21.18 1.03 -1.74
N MET A 309 -22.45 0.65 -1.94
CA MET A 309 -23.28 1.19 -3.02
C MET A 309 -23.56 2.69 -2.85
N LYS A 310 -23.79 3.16 -1.60
CA LYS A 310 -23.88 4.59 -1.29
C LYS A 310 -22.59 5.34 -1.64
N ALA A 311 -21.42 4.80 -1.28
CA ALA A 311 -20.12 5.38 -1.60
C ALA A 311 -19.89 5.50 -3.12
N LEU A 312 -20.24 4.47 -3.90
CA LEU A 312 -20.16 4.51 -5.36
C LEU A 312 -21.10 5.55 -5.97
N THR A 313 -22.31 5.71 -5.42
CA THR A 313 -23.29 6.71 -5.88
C THR A 313 -22.80 8.15 -5.57
N ILE A 314 -22.22 8.36 -4.38
CA ILE A 314 -21.60 9.65 -4.01
C ILE A 314 -20.44 9.98 -4.96
N LEU A 315 -19.54 9.03 -5.21
CA LEU A 315 -18.38 9.23 -6.09
C LEU A 315 -18.79 9.46 -7.56
N PHE A 316 -19.79 8.74 -8.05
CA PHE A 316 -20.38 8.93 -9.38
C PHE A 316 -20.88 10.37 -9.56
N TRP A 317 -21.72 10.87 -8.65
CA TRP A 317 -22.31 12.20 -8.79
C TRP A 317 -21.29 13.32 -8.60
N ILE A 318 -20.33 13.18 -7.68
CA ILE A 318 -19.20 14.11 -7.55
C ILE A 318 -18.40 14.17 -8.86
N GLY A 319 -18.02 13.03 -9.44
CA GLY A 319 -17.27 12.98 -10.71
C GLY A 319 -18.06 13.58 -11.87
N ALA A 320 -19.34 13.23 -12.00
CA ALA A 320 -20.22 13.69 -13.06
C ALA A 320 -20.47 15.21 -13.01
N ARG A 321 -20.93 15.76 -11.88
CA ARG A 321 -21.25 17.19 -11.76
C ARG A 321 -20.01 18.07 -11.75
N SER A 322 -18.88 17.60 -11.21
CA SER A 322 -17.60 18.32 -11.34
C SER A 322 -17.18 18.44 -12.79
N GLN A 323 -17.32 17.36 -13.59
CA GLN A 323 -16.97 17.39 -15.01
C GLN A 323 -17.94 18.20 -15.87
N GLN A 324 -19.22 18.28 -15.50
CA GLN A 324 -20.22 19.17 -16.12
C GLN A 324 -19.96 20.65 -15.81
N THR A 325 -19.59 20.95 -14.57
CA THR A 325 -19.30 22.32 -14.10
C THR A 325 -17.97 22.83 -14.67
N PHE A 326 -16.99 21.93 -14.86
CA PHE A 326 -15.68 22.25 -15.40
C PHE A 326 -15.29 21.33 -16.57
N PRO A 327 -15.92 21.48 -17.75
CA PRO A 327 -15.69 20.61 -18.91
C PRO A 327 -14.26 20.72 -19.44
N ARG A 328 -13.71 19.62 -19.99
CA ARG A 328 -12.39 19.61 -20.65
C ARG A 328 -12.37 20.61 -21.81
N THR A 329 -11.70 21.74 -21.62
CA THR A 329 -11.45 22.75 -22.67
C THR A 329 -10.39 22.24 -23.65
N SER A 330 -10.58 22.46 -24.95
CA SER A 330 -9.58 22.10 -25.96
C SER A 330 -8.28 22.91 -25.80
N ILE A 331 -7.16 22.20 -25.80
CA ILE A 331 -5.80 22.76 -25.80
C ILE A 331 -5.27 22.74 -27.24
N THR A 332 -4.49 23.74 -27.64
CA THR A 332 -3.90 23.77 -28.98
C THR A 332 -2.79 22.71 -29.11
N PRO A 333 -2.63 22.05 -30.28
CA PRO A 333 -1.58 21.06 -30.48
C PRO A 333 -0.16 21.59 -30.23
N SER A 334 0.07 22.90 -30.42
CA SER A 334 1.34 23.55 -30.09
C SER A 334 1.59 23.65 -28.59
N MET A 335 0.59 23.96 -27.78
CA MET A 335 0.72 24.03 -26.31
C MET A 335 0.83 22.63 -25.68
N LEU A 336 0.08 21.65 -26.21
CA LEU A 336 0.21 20.24 -25.83
C LEU A 336 1.66 19.77 -26.05
N ARG A 337 2.16 19.95 -27.28
CA ARG A 337 3.52 19.56 -27.64
C ARG A 337 4.57 20.30 -26.82
N ASP A 338 4.47 21.61 -26.67
CA ASP A 338 5.43 22.38 -25.89
C ASP A 338 5.46 21.97 -24.40
N SER A 339 4.33 21.57 -23.81
CA SER A 339 4.29 21.01 -22.45
C SER A 339 5.04 19.66 -22.37
N VAL A 340 4.78 18.76 -23.31
CA VAL A 340 5.45 17.45 -23.39
C VAL A 340 6.96 17.59 -23.68
N ASP A 341 7.34 18.41 -24.67
CA ASP A 341 8.73 18.69 -25.05
C ASP A 341 9.53 19.37 -23.90
N ASN A 342 8.87 19.94 -22.88
CA ASN A 342 9.49 20.51 -21.66
C ASN A 342 9.45 19.59 -20.42
N GLY A 343 8.95 18.36 -20.56
CA GLY A 343 8.86 17.37 -19.48
C GLY A 343 7.72 17.60 -18.49
N GLU A 344 6.66 18.31 -18.90
CA GLU A 344 5.55 18.74 -18.02
C GLU A 344 4.26 17.93 -18.23
N GLY A 345 4.24 16.99 -19.18
CA GLY A 345 3.11 16.13 -19.50
C GLY A 345 1.97 16.84 -20.25
N THR A 346 0.85 16.12 -20.44
CA THR A 346 -0.39 16.67 -21.01
C THR A 346 -1.01 17.66 -20.01
N PRO A 347 -1.27 18.93 -20.37
CA PRO A 347 -1.81 19.89 -19.41
C PRO A 347 -3.22 19.52 -18.97
N SER A 348 -3.42 19.33 -17.67
CA SER A 348 -4.70 18.97 -17.05
C SER A 348 -5.22 20.11 -16.13
N PRO A 349 -6.41 19.98 -15.51
CA PRO A 349 -6.88 20.91 -14.48
C PRO A 349 -6.12 20.85 -13.14
N MET A 350 -5.12 19.97 -13.00
CA MET A 350 -4.40 19.66 -11.76
C MET A 350 -2.89 19.54 -11.99
N LEU A 351 -2.11 20.52 -11.53
CA LEU A 351 -0.66 20.58 -11.68
C LEU A 351 0.04 20.21 -10.36
N SER A 352 0.72 19.07 -10.32
CA SER A 352 1.62 18.69 -9.22
C SER A 352 2.89 19.55 -9.23
N ILE A 353 3.20 20.21 -8.13
CA ILE A 353 4.47 20.92 -7.92
C ILE A 353 5.18 20.34 -6.70
N ARG A 354 6.42 19.91 -6.91
CA ARG A 354 7.31 19.33 -5.90
C ARG A 354 8.52 20.24 -5.68
N ASP A 355 9.20 20.05 -4.56
CA ASP A 355 10.47 20.67 -4.15
C ASP A 355 10.45 22.21 -3.98
N LEU A 356 9.35 22.89 -4.26
CA LEU A 356 9.10 24.28 -3.85
C LEU A 356 8.23 24.31 -2.60
N SER A 357 8.50 25.23 -1.66
CA SER A 357 7.60 25.45 -0.53
C SER A 357 6.24 26.00 -0.98
N GLN A 358 5.20 25.82 -0.16
CA GLN A 358 3.87 26.41 -0.38
C GLN A 358 3.93 27.89 -0.75
N ALA A 359 4.91 28.56 -0.18
CA ALA A 359 5.02 29.98 -0.22
C ALA A 359 5.76 30.53 -1.45
N GLU A 360 6.73 29.77 -1.97
CA GLU A 360 7.33 30.02 -3.28
C GLU A 360 6.29 29.74 -4.38
N VAL A 361 5.57 28.61 -4.31
CA VAL A 361 4.50 28.25 -5.27
C VAL A 361 3.42 29.34 -5.33
N GLN A 362 2.95 29.83 -4.18
CA GLN A 362 1.91 30.85 -4.13
C GLN A 362 2.34 32.16 -4.78
N LYS A 363 3.59 32.60 -4.58
CA LYS A 363 4.18 33.77 -5.27
C LYS A 363 4.19 33.62 -6.80
N HIS A 364 4.33 32.39 -7.32
CA HIS A 364 4.19 32.13 -8.76
C HIS A 364 2.71 32.13 -9.21
N ILE A 365 1.79 31.65 -8.38
CA ILE A 365 0.33 31.71 -8.60
C ILE A 365 -0.17 33.16 -8.64
N ASP A 366 0.14 33.99 -7.65
CA ASP A 366 -0.34 35.38 -7.57
C ASP A 366 0.09 36.21 -8.79
N ALA A 367 1.37 36.07 -9.16
CA ALA A 367 1.94 36.73 -10.33
C ALA A 367 1.58 36.07 -11.67
N THR A 368 0.76 35.01 -11.66
CA THR A 368 0.08 34.45 -12.83
C THR A 368 -1.37 34.97 -12.86
N ASN A 369 -2.10 34.88 -11.74
CA ASN A 369 -3.45 35.39 -11.54
C ASN A 369 -3.57 36.91 -11.81
N HIS A 370 -2.51 37.69 -11.56
CA HIS A 370 -2.46 39.13 -11.88
C HIS A 370 -2.77 39.44 -13.36
N TYR A 371 -2.50 38.50 -14.28
CA TYR A 371 -2.75 38.66 -15.72
C TYR A 371 -4.00 37.89 -16.21
N LEU A 372 -4.74 37.25 -15.30
CA LEU A 372 -5.90 36.42 -15.61
C LEU A 372 -7.19 37.08 -15.08
N PRO A 373 -8.33 36.90 -15.77
CA PRO A 373 -9.64 37.24 -15.20
C PRO A 373 -10.04 36.20 -14.13
N ALA A 374 -10.93 36.58 -13.20
CA ALA A 374 -11.23 35.79 -12.00
C ALA A 374 -11.83 34.39 -12.29
N ASP A 375 -12.54 34.23 -13.40
CA ASP A 375 -13.04 32.93 -13.91
C ASP A 375 -11.92 31.96 -14.33
N ARG A 376 -10.68 32.45 -14.48
CA ARG A 376 -9.51 31.68 -14.94
C ARG A 376 -8.36 31.64 -13.95
N HIS A 377 -8.51 32.20 -12.76
CA HIS A 377 -7.48 32.12 -11.73
C HIS A 377 -7.19 30.67 -11.33
N ILE A 378 -6.01 30.45 -10.76
CA ILE A 378 -5.50 29.17 -10.27
C ILE A 378 -5.12 29.29 -8.79
N GLY A 379 -4.98 28.16 -8.09
CA GLY A 379 -4.55 28.17 -6.69
C GLY A 379 -4.32 26.78 -6.09
N ILE A 380 -3.77 26.76 -4.89
CA ILE A 380 -3.37 25.55 -4.18
C ILE A 380 -4.62 24.89 -3.58
N SER A 381 -4.88 23.64 -4.00
CA SER A 381 -6.03 22.86 -3.51
C SER A 381 -5.64 21.60 -2.76
N LEU A 382 -4.42 21.08 -2.98
CA LEU A 382 -3.87 19.97 -2.20
C LEU A 382 -2.48 20.38 -1.68
N ILE A 383 -2.26 20.21 -0.38
CA ILE A 383 -0.94 20.30 0.27
C ILE A 383 -0.63 18.93 0.83
N ASN A 384 0.20 18.21 0.09
CA ASN A 384 0.54 16.84 0.39
C ASN A 384 1.70 16.76 1.39
N SER A 385 2.65 17.69 1.30
CA SER A 385 3.75 17.89 2.26
C SER A 385 4.25 19.36 2.20
N PRO A 386 5.22 19.79 3.04
CA PRO A 386 5.68 21.19 3.06
C PRO A 386 6.34 21.65 1.75
N ARG A 387 6.72 20.69 0.88
CA ARG A 387 7.29 20.92 -0.47
C ARG A 387 6.60 20.06 -1.56
N ASN A 388 5.36 19.62 -1.36
CA ASN A 388 4.60 18.84 -2.36
C ASN A 388 3.13 19.25 -2.35
N MET A 389 2.64 19.77 -3.48
CA MET A 389 1.29 20.33 -3.62
C MET A 389 0.69 20.07 -4.99
N VAL A 390 -0.62 20.31 -5.10
CA VAL A 390 -1.31 20.41 -6.39
C VAL A 390 -2.02 21.76 -6.51
N VAL A 391 -1.75 22.44 -7.63
CA VAL A 391 -2.38 23.69 -8.05
C VAL A 391 -3.48 23.35 -9.06
N THR A 392 -4.68 23.91 -8.89
CA THR A 392 -5.83 23.59 -9.73
C THR A 392 -6.42 24.83 -10.42
N GLY A 393 -7.08 24.61 -11.56
CA GLY A 393 -7.82 25.61 -12.33
C GLY A 393 -7.81 25.26 -13.84
N PRO A 394 -8.01 26.22 -14.75
CA PRO A 394 -8.02 25.92 -16.18
C PRO A 394 -6.66 25.39 -16.67
N PRO A 395 -6.62 24.33 -17.50
CA PRO A 395 -5.36 23.81 -18.06
C PRO A 395 -4.54 24.88 -18.78
N MET A 396 -5.21 25.82 -19.47
CA MET A 396 -4.59 26.97 -20.13
C MET A 396 -3.89 27.92 -19.13
N SER A 397 -4.46 28.10 -17.94
CA SER A 397 -3.87 28.94 -16.87
C SER A 397 -2.71 28.23 -16.18
N LEU A 398 -2.82 26.92 -15.97
CA LEU A 398 -1.76 26.08 -15.40
C LEU A 398 -0.55 25.94 -16.36
N TYR A 399 -0.79 25.86 -17.67
CA TYR A 399 0.26 26.03 -18.69
C TYR A 399 0.95 27.40 -18.60
N GLY A 400 0.19 28.47 -18.30
CA GLY A 400 0.75 29.80 -18.01
C GLY A 400 1.66 29.82 -16.78
N LEU A 401 1.27 29.11 -15.72
CA LEU A 401 2.11 28.89 -14.53
C LEU A 401 3.37 28.08 -14.86
N ASN A 402 3.27 26.99 -15.61
CA ASN A 402 4.44 26.24 -16.10
C ASN A 402 5.38 27.14 -16.91
N SER A 403 4.86 27.91 -17.87
CA SER A 403 5.61 28.89 -18.66
C SER A 403 6.33 29.95 -17.81
N ARG A 404 5.86 30.20 -16.58
CA ARG A 404 6.52 31.04 -15.57
C ARG A 404 7.56 30.26 -14.77
N LEU A 405 7.23 29.06 -14.32
CA LEU A 405 8.12 28.16 -13.57
C LEU A 405 9.35 27.75 -14.40
N ARG A 406 9.21 27.52 -15.71
CA ARG A 406 10.34 27.25 -16.64
C ARG A 406 11.45 28.30 -16.62
N LYS A 407 11.14 29.53 -16.22
CA LYS A 407 12.09 30.66 -16.16
C LYS A 407 12.83 30.75 -14.82
N VAL A 408 12.46 29.89 -13.86
CA VAL A 408 12.98 29.87 -12.49
C VAL A 408 13.41 28.46 -12.05
N LYS A 409 12.92 27.39 -12.71
CA LYS A 409 13.51 26.05 -12.64
C LYS A 409 14.92 26.13 -13.20
N ALA A 410 15.92 25.88 -12.36
CA ALA A 410 17.30 25.78 -12.82
C ALA A 410 17.47 24.54 -13.71
N PRO A 411 18.42 24.54 -14.66
CA PRO A 411 18.90 23.30 -15.28
C PRO A 411 19.32 22.30 -14.20
N THR A 412 19.06 21.02 -14.43
CA THR A 412 19.33 19.93 -13.47
C THR A 412 20.81 19.92 -13.06
N GLY A 413 21.10 20.33 -11.81
CA GLY A 413 22.48 20.42 -11.28
C GLY A 413 22.90 21.76 -10.65
N LEU A 414 21.97 22.64 -10.25
CA LEU A 414 22.27 23.92 -9.57
C LEU A 414 21.39 24.11 -8.32
N ASP A 415 22.00 24.56 -7.21
CA ASP A 415 21.38 24.69 -5.87
C ASP A 415 21.11 26.16 -5.46
N GLN A 416 19.86 26.47 -5.07
CA GLN A 416 19.41 27.77 -4.51
C GLN A 416 18.16 27.59 -3.60
N ASN A 417 18.00 28.38 -2.52
CA ASN A 417 16.94 28.19 -1.51
C ASN A 417 16.31 29.52 -0.98
N ARG A 418 14.96 29.56 -0.76
CA ARG A 418 14.16 30.29 0.30
C ARG A 418 13.07 31.35 -0.11
N ILE A 419 12.02 31.43 0.76
CA ILE A 419 11.15 32.57 1.26
C ILE A 419 9.77 32.99 0.60
N PRO A 420 8.75 33.59 1.35
CA PRO A 420 7.29 33.21 1.33
C PRO A 420 6.22 34.28 0.84
N TYR A 421 4.85 34.24 0.90
CA TYR A 421 3.69 33.26 1.12
C TYR A 421 2.26 33.90 0.81
N THR A 422 1.18 33.08 0.73
CA THR A 422 -0.32 33.27 0.84
C THR A 422 -1.20 33.68 -0.38
N GLU A 423 -2.44 33.17 -0.66
CA GLU A 423 -3.15 31.83 -0.61
C GLU A 423 -4.61 32.00 -1.21
N ARG A 424 -5.25 31.03 -1.94
CA ARG A 424 -6.75 30.96 -2.23
C ARG A 424 -7.29 29.72 -3.03
N LYS A 425 -8.64 29.51 -3.03
CA LYS A 425 -9.45 28.28 -3.38
C LYS A 425 -10.30 28.34 -4.69
N TYR A 426 -10.84 27.18 -5.16
CA TYR A 426 -11.73 27.02 -6.36
C TYR A 426 -12.89 25.98 -6.18
N LEU A 427 -13.64 25.72 -7.28
CA LEU A 427 -14.61 24.62 -7.54
C LEU A 427 -16.00 24.60 -6.85
N ALA A 428 -16.36 25.61 -6.06
CA ALA A 428 -17.62 25.62 -5.30
C ALA A 428 -18.92 25.30 -6.08
N ALA A 429 -19.06 25.71 -7.35
CA ALA A 429 -20.33 25.68 -8.10
C ALA A 429 -20.88 24.28 -8.43
N ALA A 430 -20.08 23.21 -8.33
CA ALA A 430 -20.57 21.84 -8.50
C ALA A 430 -21.36 21.35 -7.27
N THR A 431 -21.07 21.90 -6.08
CA THR A 431 -21.56 21.42 -4.78
C THR A 431 -23.08 21.40 -4.71
N ASP A 432 -23.73 22.50 -5.08
CA ASP A 432 -25.20 22.67 -4.98
C ASP A 432 -25.97 21.68 -5.87
N LEU A 433 -25.38 21.23 -6.98
CA LEU A 433 -25.95 20.19 -7.85
C LEU A 433 -25.79 18.81 -7.21
N ILE A 434 -24.60 18.51 -6.69
CA ILE A 434 -24.28 17.23 -6.06
C ILE A 434 -25.12 17.02 -4.77
N ASP A 435 -25.30 18.06 -3.96
CA ASP A 435 -26.18 18.04 -2.78
C ASP A 435 -27.66 17.79 -3.19
N ALA A 436 -28.09 18.29 -4.36
CA ALA A 436 -29.45 18.05 -4.86
C ALA A 436 -29.66 16.63 -5.40
N ASP A 437 -28.65 16.02 -6.00
CA ASP A 437 -28.65 14.60 -6.43
C ASP A 437 -28.60 13.64 -5.25
N LEU A 438 -27.73 13.94 -4.26
CA LEU A 438 -27.43 13.07 -3.12
C LEU A 438 -28.28 13.36 -1.88
N ARG A 439 -29.29 14.24 -1.96
CA ARG A 439 -30.22 14.57 -0.87
C ARG A 439 -30.88 13.35 -0.21
N ASP A 440 -31.10 12.28 -0.99
CA ASP A 440 -31.75 11.03 -0.58
C ASP A 440 -30.72 9.95 -0.18
N VAL A 441 -29.42 10.28 -0.16
CA VAL A 441 -28.30 9.39 0.20
C VAL A 441 -27.74 9.79 1.56
N GLU A 442 -27.99 8.95 2.57
CA GLU A 442 -27.58 9.21 3.95
C GLU A 442 -26.50 8.25 4.46
N ILE A 443 -25.45 8.82 5.05
CA ILE A 443 -24.53 8.14 5.97
C ILE A 443 -24.54 8.96 7.26
N ASP A 444 -25.22 8.46 8.30
CA ASP A 444 -25.34 9.19 9.56
C ASP A 444 -24.04 9.11 10.39
N VAL A 445 -23.62 10.22 10.97
CA VAL A 445 -22.41 10.34 11.79
C VAL A 445 -22.38 9.35 12.97
N SER A 446 -23.54 8.94 13.50
CA SER A 446 -23.66 7.94 14.57
C SER A 446 -23.39 6.50 14.13
N LYS A 447 -23.10 6.26 12.84
CA LYS A 447 -22.59 4.98 12.33
C LYS A 447 -21.06 4.90 12.30
N LEU A 448 -20.36 6.02 12.45
CA LEU A 448 -18.90 6.07 12.41
C LEU A 448 -18.33 5.58 13.74
N ASP A 449 -18.16 4.26 13.88
CA ASP A 449 -17.66 3.66 15.13
C ASP A 449 -16.18 4.02 15.38
N ILE A 450 -15.40 4.31 14.33
CA ILE A 450 -14.02 4.81 14.40
C ILE A 450 -13.89 6.26 13.90
N ALA A 451 -12.78 6.93 14.24
CA ALA A 451 -12.55 8.34 13.91
C ALA A 451 -12.38 8.54 12.38
N LEU A 452 -13.06 9.54 11.83
CA LEU A 452 -12.93 9.93 10.42
C LEU A 452 -12.29 11.32 10.36
N TYR A 453 -11.02 11.43 9.97
CA TYR A 453 -10.30 12.71 10.01
C TYR A 453 -10.64 13.59 8.79
N ASP A 454 -11.21 14.76 9.06
CA ASP A 454 -11.54 15.82 8.09
C ASP A 454 -10.27 16.31 7.36
N THR A 455 -10.29 16.23 6.03
CA THR A 455 -9.10 16.42 5.17
C THR A 455 -8.53 17.85 5.18
N HIS A 456 -9.31 18.82 5.65
CA HIS A 456 -8.95 20.24 5.72
C HIS A 456 -8.42 20.62 7.11
N THR A 457 -8.99 20.04 8.18
CA THR A 457 -8.75 20.47 9.56
C THR A 457 -7.96 19.46 10.41
N GLY A 458 -7.91 18.18 10.03
CA GLY A 458 -7.29 17.12 10.82
C GLY A 458 -8.05 16.75 12.09
N LYS A 459 -9.34 17.08 12.18
CA LYS A 459 -10.23 16.74 13.30
C LYS A 459 -11.13 15.56 12.96
N ASP A 460 -11.62 14.85 13.97
CA ASP A 460 -12.67 13.85 13.77
C ASP A 460 -13.97 14.53 13.32
N VAL A 461 -14.55 14.07 12.20
CA VAL A 461 -15.84 14.52 11.67
C VAL A 461 -16.95 14.32 12.71
N ARG A 462 -16.82 13.33 13.58
CA ARG A 462 -17.79 13.01 14.66
C ARG A 462 -17.93 14.11 15.71
N ASP A 463 -16.90 14.94 15.91
CA ASP A 463 -16.96 16.10 16.83
C ASP A 463 -17.74 17.29 16.23
N GLY A 464 -17.79 17.38 14.89
CA GLY A 464 -18.22 18.58 14.16
C GLY A 464 -19.57 18.47 13.43
N VAL A 465 -20.02 17.26 13.10
CA VAL A 465 -21.20 17.00 12.26
C VAL A 465 -22.32 16.34 13.08
N LYS A 466 -23.58 16.56 12.67
CA LYS A 466 -24.77 15.92 13.24
C LYS A 466 -25.68 15.46 12.11
N GLY A 467 -26.17 14.23 12.17
CA GLY A 467 -26.95 13.64 11.09
C GLY A 467 -26.08 13.15 9.93
N ASN A 468 -26.59 13.30 8.70
CA ASN A 468 -25.93 12.89 7.46
C ASN A 468 -24.60 13.63 7.22
N ILE A 469 -23.51 12.88 7.01
CA ILE A 469 -22.18 13.42 6.72
C ILE A 469 -21.94 13.71 5.23
N VAL A 470 -22.81 13.26 4.32
CA VAL A 470 -22.59 13.35 2.86
C VAL A 470 -22.31 14.78 2.37
N PRO A 471 -23.03 15.84 2.81
CA PRO A 471 -22.68 17.23 2.49
C PRO A 471 -21.28 17.65 2.97
N THR A 472 -20.76 17.05 4.06
CA THR A 472 -19.38 17.27 4.50
C THR A 472 -18.36 16.54 3.61
N LEU A 473 -18.66 15.32 3.14
CA LEU A 473 -17.80 14.59 2.21
C LEU A 473 -17.67 15.34 0.88
N ILE A 474 -18.80 15.82 0.31
CA ILE A 474 -18.81 16.61 -0.93
C ILE A 474 -17.96 17.87 -0.74
N ARG A 475 -18.22 18.65 0.32
CA ARG A 475 -17.49 19.88 0.69
C ARG A 475 -15.97 19.70 0.80
N LEU A 476 -15.52 18.54 1.31
CA LEU A 476 -14.10 18.18 1.46
C LEU A 476 -13.42 17.75 0.15
N ILE A 477 -14.18 17.60 -0.93
CA ILE A 477 -13.67 17.24 -2.28
C ILE A 477 -13.85 18.41 -3.25
N THR A 478 -14.99 19.10 -3.24
CA THR A 478 -15.34 20.15 -4.22
C THR A 478 -14.84 21.54 -3.86
N ARG A 479 -14.39 21.79 -2.62
CA ARG A 479 -14.23 23.17 -2.12
C ARG A 479 -13.10 23.39 -1.11
N ASP A 480 -12.92 22.50 -0.14
CA ASP A 480 -11.98 22.72 0.96
C ASP A 480 -10.61 22.06 0.69
N PRO A 481 -9.49 22.83 0.68
CA PRO A 481 -8.17 22.29 0.39
C PRO A 481 -7.73 21.19 1.34
N VAL A 482 -7.16 20.12 0.81
CA VAL A 482 -6.58 19.03 1.61
C VAL A 482 -5.26 19.50 2.21
N TYR A 483 -5.13 19.46 3.54
CA TYR A 483 -3.86 19.65 4.25
C TYR A 483 -3.42 18.29 4.81
N TRP A 484 -2.77 17.47 3.99
CA TRP A 484 -2.61 16.03 4.22
C TRP A 484 -1.86 15.69 5.52
N GLU A 485 -0.83 16.46 5.88
CA GLU A 485 -0.09 16.28 7.15
C GLU A 485 -0.97 16.51 8.39
N LYS A 486 -2.02 17.34 8.30
CA LYS A 486 -2.99 17.51 9.39
C LYS A 486 -3.97 16.34 9.43
N ALA A 487 -4.50 15.94 8.27
CA ALA A 487 -5.42 14.81 8.12
C ALA A 487 -4.81 13.47 8.55
N THR A 488 -3.50 13.30 8.34
CA THR A 488 -2.73 12.10 8.72
C THR A 488 -1.86 12.31 9.96
N ALA A 489 -2.15 13.30 10.80
CA ALA A 489 -1.39 13.53 12.04
C ALA A 489 -1.31 12.23 12.88
N PHE A 490 -2.44 11.56 13.07
CA PHE A 490 -2.62 10.23 13.66
C PHE A 490 -1.87 10.03 15.00
N PRO A 491 -2.50 10.37 16.15
CA PRO A 491 -1.92 10.19 17.47
C PRO A 491 -1.41 8.77 17.71
N GLU A 492 -0.18 8.67 18.23
CA GLU A 492 0.47 7.42 18.69
C GLU A 492 0.53 6.30 17.63
N ALA A 493 0.33 6.61 16.35
CA ALA A 493 0.35 5.65 15.26
C ALA A 493 1.65 4.85 15.21
N THR A 494 1.53 3.57 14.86
CA THR A 494 2.65 2.67 14.56
C THR A 494 2.57 2.14 13.12
N HIS A 495 1.34 1.98 12.62
CA HIS A 495 1.06 1.39 11.32
C HIS A 495 -0.03 2.20 10.59
N VAL A 496 0.15 2.39 9.29
CA VAL A 496 -0.85 3.00 8.40
C VAL A 496 -1.05 2.10 7.19
N LEU A 497 -2.29 1.66 6.94
CA LEU A 497 -2.60 0.79 5.80
C LEU A 497 -3.16 1.64 4.64
N ASP A 498 -2.51 1.63 3.48
CA ASP A 498 -3.02 2.31 2.27
C ASP A 498 -3.82 1.35 1.40
N PHE A 499 -5.12 1.59 1.30
CA PHE A 499 -6.05 0.89 0.41
C PHE A 499 -6.25 1.62 -0.92
N GLY A 500 -5.54 2.73 -1.15
CA GLY A 500 -5.61 3.54 -2.37
C GLY A 500 -4.97 2.89 -3.61
N PRO A 501 -5.30 3.42 -4.81
CA PRO A 501 -4.70 2.98 -6.07
C PRO A 501 -3.24 3.42 -6.21
N GLY A 502 -2.52 2.70 -7.08
CA GLY A 502 -1.22 3.08 -7.61
C GLY A 502 -0.01 2.50 -6.89
N GLY A 503 -0.20 1.67 -5.87
CA GLY A 503 0.89 0.97 -5.15
C GLY A 503 2.03 1.91 -4.74
N ILE A 504 3.21 1.75 -5.35
CA ILE A 504 4.40 2.58 -5.06
C ILE A 504 4.31 4.03 -5.57
N SER A 505 3.33 4.36 -6.42
CA SER A 505 2.93 5.73 -6.79
C SER A 505 1.79 6.26 -5.91
N GLY A 506 1.20 5.40 -5.07
CA GLY A 506 0.03 5.69 -4.23
C GLY A 506 0.29 6.65 -3.06
N ILE A 507 -0.77 6.96 -2.33
CA ILE A 507 -0.72 7.95 -1.23
C ILE A 507 0.06 7.41 -0.02
N GLY A 508 0.21 6.10 0.11
CA GLY A 508 1.00 5.43 1.13
C GLY A 508 2.48 5.81 1.08
N ILE A 509 3.10 5.81 -0.09
CA ILE A 509 4.51 6.24 -0.25
C ILE A 509 4.69 7.72 0.10
N LEU A 510 3.72 8.56 -0.27
CA LEU A 510 3.72 9.97 0.11
C LEU A 510 3.62 10.15 1.63
N THR A 511 2.70 9.42 2.26
CA THR A 511 2.47 9.45 3.71
C THR A 511 3.67 8.88 4.48
N SER A 512 4.34 7.85 3.94
CA SER A 512 5.56 7.27 4.51
C SER A 512 6.72 8.26 4.53
N ARG A 513 6.86 9.10 3.51
CA ARG A 513 7.87 10.18 3.48
C ARG A 513 7.54 11.32 4.45
N ASN A 514 6.26 11.67 4.59
CA ASN A 514 5.82 12.67 5.58
C ASN A 514 6.04 12.20 7.03
N LYS A 515 6.03 10.89 7.27
CA LYS A 515 6.19 10.27 8.59
C LYS A 515 7.57 9.60 8.79
N GLU A 516 8.51 9.84 7.90
CA GLU A 516 9.86 9.27 8.01
C GLU A 516 10.50 9.66 9.34
N GLY A 517 11.10 8.69 10.04
CA GLY A 517 11.71 8.91 11.35
C GLY A 517 10.76 9.10 12.53
N THR A 518 9.44 9.01 12.33
CA THR A 518 8.43 9.15 13.41
C THR A 518 7.99 7.82 14.04
N GLY A 519 8.56 6.69 13.60
CA GLY A 519 8.19 5.35 14.07
C GLY A 519 7.00 4.70 13.35
N VAL A 520 6.33 5.41 12.43
CA VAL A 520 5.17 4.90 11.68
C VAL A 520 5.60 4.12 10.43
N ARG A 521 5.25 2.84 10.34
CA ARG A 521 5.34 2.05 9.10
C ARG A 521 4.09 2.26 8.25
N VAL A 522 4.25 2.41 6.94
CA VAL A 522 3.12 2.32 5.99
C VAL A 522 3.13 0.96 5.31
N ILE A 523 1.96 0.33 5.17
CA ILE A 523 1.76 -0.94 4.46
C ILE A 523 0.83 -0.68 3.27
N LEU A 524 1.26 -1.04 2.06
CA LEU A 524 0.46 -0.92 0.85
C LEU A 524 -0.45 -2.14 0.74
N ALA A 525 -1.75 -1.95 1.00
CA ALA A 525 -2.73 -3.03 1.08
C ALA A 525 -3.26 -3.49 -0.28
N GLY A 526 -2.98 -2.76 -1.37
CA GLY A 526 -3.24 -3.22 -2.74
C GLY A 526 -2.27 -4.33 -3.16
N SER A 527 -1.01 -3.95 -3.37
CA SER A 527 0.06 -4.78 -3.97
C SER A 527 0.62 -5.85 -3.02
N VAL A 528 0.78 -7.08 -3.52
CA VAL A 528 1.36 -8.22 -2.77
C VAL A 528 2.84 -8.04 -2.44
N GLN A 529 3.58 -7.36 -3.32
CA GLN A 529 5.02 -7.06 -3.18
C GLN A 529 5.34 -5.75 -3.92
N GLY A 530 6.55 -5.25 -3.75
CA GLY A 530 7.13 -4.18 -4.56
C GLY A 530 8.61 -3.95 -4.21
N THR A 531 9.17 -2.85 -4.69
CA THR A 531 10.60 -2.57 -4.71
C THR A 531 11.09 -1.57 -3.65
N VAL A 532 10.21 -1.05 -2.79
CA VAL A 532 10.52 0.02 -1.82
C VAL A 532 10.60 -0.57 -0.41
N PRO A 533 11.80 -0.75 0.18
CA PRO A 533 11.96 -1.46 1.46
C PRO A 533 11.46 -0.66 2.69
N GLU A 534 11.29 0.66 2.56
CA GLU A 534 10.81 1.53 3.64
C GLU A 534 9.34 1.24 4.02
N VAL A 535 8.55 0.68 3.10
CA VAL A 535 7.14 0.31 3.31
C VAL A 535 6.95 -1.21 3.41
N GLY A 536 5.77 -1.60 3.89
CA GLY A 536 5.25 -2.95 3.82
C GLY A 536 4.31 -3.15 2.63
N TYR A 537 3.97 -4.41 2.38
CA TYR A 537 3.08 -4.85 1.31
C TYR A 537 1.99 -5.77 1.87
N LYS A 538 0.99 -6.12 1.05
CA LYS A 538 -0.23 -6.86 1.46
C LYS A 538 0.04 -8.13 2.27
N SER A 539 1.17 -8.81 2.06
CA SER A 539 1.60 -9.97 2.85
C SER A 539 1.73 -9.69 4.35
N GLU A 540 2.20 -8.50 4.75
CA GLU A 540 2.36 -8.10 6.16
C GLU A 540 1.03 -7.89 6.89
N LEU A 541 -0.09 -7.78 6.16
CA LEU A 541 -1.44 -7.76 6.75
C LEU A 541 -1.88 -9.14 7.24
N PHE A 542 -1.34 -10.20 6.64
CA PHE A 542 -1.84 -11.57 6.77
C PHE A 542 -0.83 -12.53 7.40
N ASP A 543 0.43 -12.14 7.54
CA ASP A 543 1.48 -12.98 8.12
C ASP A 543 1.20 -13.36 9.59
N ARG A 544 1.37 -14.65 9.89
CA ARG A 544 0.98 -15.28 11.16
C ARG A 544 2.18 -15.74 11.99
N ASP A 545 3.41 -15.58 11.51
CA ASP A 545 4.61 -15.76 12.34
C ASP A 545 4.53 -14.85 13.58
N GLU A 546 4.95 -15.35 14.74
CA GLU A 546 4.95 -14.61 16.00
C GLU A 546 6.26 -13.85 16.24
N GLU A 547 7.35 -14.25 15.58
CA GLU A 547 8.69 -13.68 15.86
C GLU A 547 9.11 -12.56 14.89
N ASN A 548 8.76 -12.64 13.59
CA ASN A 548 9.34 -11.77 12.55
C ASN A 548 8.33 -11.06 11.63
N ALA A 549 7.03 -11.33 11.77
CA ALA A 549 5.99 -10.82 10.88
C ALA A 549 5.79 -9.29 10.98
N VAL A 550 5.65 -8.76 12.20
CA VAL A 550 5.39 -7.32 12.41
C VAL A 550 6.71 -6.55 12.41
N LYS A 551 6.74 -5.48 11.60
CA LYS A 551 7.94 -4.65 11.41
C LYS A 551 7.60 -3.23 11.82
N TYR A 552 8.34 -2.67 12.77
CA TYR A 552 8.19 -1.28 13.17
C TYR A 552 9.15 -0.38 12.40
N ALA A 553 8.69 0.80 11.99
CA ALA A 553 9.61 1.83 11.50
C ALA A 553 10.40 2.45 12.67
N ILE A 554 11.57 3.01 12.39
CA ILE A 554 12.44 3.58 13.41
C ILE A 554 11.97 4.99 13.78
N ASP A 555 11.58 5.19 15.04
CA ASP A 555 11.51 6.52 15.66
C ASP A 555 12.94 7.01 15.91
N TRP A 556 13.34 8.06 15.18
CA TRP A 556 14.69 8.61 15.26
C TRP A 556 14.99 9.30 16.60
N VAL A 557 13.98 9.82 17.30
CA VAL A 557 14.13 10.44 18.63
C VAL A 557 14.29 9.35 19.70
N LYS A 558 13.56 8.24 19.59
CA LYS A 558 13.70 7.08 20.49
C LYS A 558 15.04 6.36 20.31
N GLU A 559 15.45 6.11 19.06
CA GLU A 559 16.67 5.37 18.73
C GLU A 559 17.94 6.23 18.84
N PHE A 560 18.01 7.35 18.11
CA PHE A 560 19.22 8.18 18.04
C PHE A 560 19.24 9.34 19.05
N GLY A 561 18.16 9.57 19.78
CA GLY A 561 18.04 10.68 20.74
C GLY A 561 19.10 10.62 21.86
N PRO A 562 19.76 11.75 22.17
CA PRO A 562 20.85 11.80 23.13
C PRO A 562 20.35 11.54 24.56
N LYS A 563 21.05 10.67 25.28
CA LYS A 563 20.75 10.28 26.66
C LYS A 563 21.88 10.73 27.59
N LEU A 564 21.75 10.50 28.90
CA LEU A 564 22.82 10.72 29.88
C LEU A 564 23.13 9.41 30.61
N VAL A 565 24.41 9.07 30.71
CA VAL A 565 24.91 7.89 31.41
C VAL A 565 25.94 8.29 32.48
N ARG A 566 26.09 7.49 33.53
CA ARG A 566 27.12 7.70 34.58
C ARG A 566 28.04 6.50 34.69
N THR A 567 29.34 6.77 34.79
CA THR A 567 30.36 5.74 35.08
C THR A 567 30.38 5.39 36.57
N ALA A 568 31.01 4.26 36.92
CA ALA A 568 31.29 3.90 38.31
C ALA A 568 32.13 4.97 39.05
N SER A 569 32.96 5.73 38.32
CA SER A 569 33.71 6.89 38.80
C SER A 569 32.86 8.17 38.97
N GLY A 570 31.53 8.10 38.84
CA GLY A 570 30.59 9.19 39.08
C GLY A 570 30.52 10.27 37.98
N ARG A 571 31.37 10.18 36.95
CA ARG A 571 31.37 11.10 35.81
C ARG A 571 30.11 10.87 34.97
N THR A 572 29.47 11.96 34.54
CA THR A 572 28.30 11.91 33.65
C THR A 572 28.74 12.17 32.22
N TYR A 573 28.32 11.33 31.28
CA TYR A 573 28.60 11.44 29.86
C TYR A 573 27.30 11.61 29.07
N LEU A 574 27.36 12.35 27.96
CA LEU A 574 26.33 12.31 26.93
C LEU A 574 26.41 10.95 26.23
N ASP A 575 25.29 10.24 26.16
CA ASP A 575 25.17 8.91 25.55
C ASP A 575 24.60 9.03 24.14
N THR A 576 25.45 8.74 23.14
CA THR A 576 25.15 8.73 21.71
C THR A 576 25.93 7.61 21.02
N ARG A 577 25.59 7.25 19.78
CA ARG A 577 26.38 6.28 19.00
C ARG A 577 27.86 6.71 18.84
N MET A 578 28.15 8.01 18.80
CA MET A 578 29.53 8.54 18.75
C MET A 578 30.27 8.35 20.08
N SER A 579 29.65 8.71 21.21
CA SER A 579 30.33 8.63 22.52
C SER A 579 30.45 7.19 23.03
N ARG A 580 29.54 6.28 22.66
CA ARG A 580 29.71 4.83 22.87
C ARG A 580 30.92 4.26 22.14
N LEU A 581 31.23 4.77 20.95
CA LEU A 581 32.34 4.31 20.12
C LEU A 581 33.68 4.95 20.51
N LEU A 582 33.69 6.26 20.79
CA LEU A 582 34.91 7.04 21.03
C LEU A 582 35.19 7.31 22.52
N GLY A 583 34.29 6.92 23.42
CA GLY A 583 34.24 7.37 24.82
C GLY A 583 33.84 8.83 25.01
N LEU A 584 33.78 9.62 23.92
CA LEU A 584 33.73 11.08 23.94
C LEU A 584 32.66 11.63 22.96
N PRO A 585 31.79 12.57 23.36
CA PRO A 585 30.67 13.04 22.55
C PRO A 585 30.99 14.22 21.61
N VAL A 586 32.21 14.78 21.67
CA VAL A 586 32.62 15.97 20.91
C VAL A 586 34.02 15.75 20.33
N MET A 587 34.23 16.19 19.09
CA MET A 587 35.51 16.15 18.39
C MET A 587 35.94 17.53 17.90
N VAL A 588 37.25 17.73 17.74
CA VAL A 588 37.85 18.80 16.95
C VAL A 588 38.32 18.20 15.62
N ALA A 589 37.62 18.50 14.54
CA ALA A 589 37.89 17.93 13.22
C ALA A 589 39.23 18.42 12.60
N GLY A 590 39.73 17.66 11.64
CA GLY A 590 41.00 17.89 10.95
C GLY A 590 40.98 19.16 10.11
N MET A 591 41.59 20.22 10.62
CA MET A 591 41.69 21.53 9.99
C MET A 591 43.14 21.87 9.63
N THR A 592 43.41 22.14 8.36
CA THR A 592 44.63 22.84 7.93
C THR A 592 44.39 24.35 7.97
N PRO A 593 45.20 25.16 8.68
CA PRO A 593 46.41 24.80 9.42
C PRO A 593 46.19 24.42 10.90
N ALA A 594 45.00 24.65 11.48
CA ALA A 594 44.81 24.71 12.94
C ALA A 594 45.13 23.43 13.74
N THR A 595 44.95 22.25 13.15
CA THR A 595 45.25 20.94 13.78
C THR A 595 46.44 20.23 13.14
N VAL A 596 47.26 20.97 12.38
CA VAL A 596 48.60 20.50 11.98
C VAL A 596 49.55 20.48 13.20
N PRO A 597 49.59 21.49 14.11
CA PRO A 597 50.51 21.47 15.24
C PRO A 597 50.25 20.31 16.20
N TRP A 598 51.28 19.46 16.37
CA TRP A 598 51.25 18.24 17.19
C TRP A 598 50.92 18.52 18.67
N ASP A 599 51.32 19.69 19.16
CA ASP A 599 51.16 20.16 20.53
C ASP A 599 49.71 20.56 20.82
N PHE A 600 49.03 21.22 19.88
CA PHE A 600 47.58 21.50 19.98
C PHE A 600 46.75 20.20 19.95
N VAL A 601 47.16 19.22 19.14
CA VAL A 601 46.53 17.89 19.10
C VAL A 601 46.68 17.18 20.45
N ALA A 602 47.92 17.07 20.98
CA ALA A 602 48.17 16.47 22.29
C ALA A 602 47.43 17.20 23.43
N ALA A 603 47.40 18.54 23.42
CA ALA A 603 46.69 19.33 24.42
C ALA A 603 45.17 19.08 24.40
N THR A 604 44.57 18.90 23.23
CA THR A 604 43.13 18.61 23.08
C THR A 604 42.78 17.20 23.54
N MET A 605 43.63 16.20 23.24
CA MET A 605 43.49 14.84 23.79
C MET A 605 43.61 14.84 25.33
N ASN A 606 44.58 15.58 25.88
CA ASN A 606 44.78 15.74 27.32
C ASN A 606 43.63 16.48 28.03
N ALA A 607 42.90 17.35 27.31
CA ALA A 607 41.67 17.96 27.80
C ALA A 607 40.45 17.01 27.80
N GLY A 608 40.60 15.78 27.29
CA GLY A 608 39.53 14.79 27.22
C GLY A 608 38.61 14.94 26.02
N TYR A 609 39.13 15.38 24.87
CA TYR A 609 38.38 15.52 23.61
C TYR A 609 39.03 14.72 22.47
N HIS A 610 38.20 14.24 21.54
CA HIS A 610 38.68 13.63 20.31
C HIS A 610 39.21 14.72 19.37
N ILE A 611 40.30 14.46 18.64
CA ILE A 611 40.88 15.41 17.68
C ILE A 611 41.62 14.67 16.56
N GLU A 612 41.52 15.20 15.34
CA GLU A 612 42.22 14.67 14.16
C GLU A 612 43.48 15.49 13.85
N LEU A 613 44.61 14.81 13.62
CA LEU A 613 45.86 15.44 13.14
C LEU A 613 45.74 15.76 11.64
N ALA A 614 45.75 17.04 11.27
CA ALA A 614 45.58 17.44 9.87
C ALA A 614 46.80 17.10 9.00
N GLY A 615 46.68 16.06 8.17
CA GLY A 615 47.70 15.63 7.22
C GLY A 615 48.09 16.69 6.17
N GLY A 616 47.23 17.68 5.89
CA GLY A 616 47.47 18.70 4.86
C GLY A 616 48.67 19.63 5.08
N GLY A 617 49.21 19.67 6.31
CA GLY A 617 50.46 20.38 6.62
C GLY A 617 51.72 19.51 6.55
N TYR A 618 51.62 18.24 6.15
CA TYR A 618 52.73 17.27 6.18
C TYR A 618 53.10 16.77 4.79
N PHE A 619 54.08 17.45 4.17
CA PHE A 619 54.56 17.18 2.80
C PHE A 619 55.69 16.13 2.72
N ASP A 620 56.17 15.63 3.86
CA ASP A 620 57.16 14.53 3.95
C ASP A 620 56.70 13.50 5.00
N PRO A 621 56.69 12.18 4.70
CA PRO A 621 56.28 11.15 5.65
C PRO A 621 57.04 11.17 6.98
N ARG A 622 58.29 11.64 6.99
CA ARG A 622 59.12 11.76 8.19
C ARG A 622 58.60 12.84 9.13
N MET A 623 58.10 13.96 8.59
CA MET A 623 57.51 15.05 9.39
C MET A 623 56.23 14.56 10.09
N MET A 624 55.37 13.82 9.39
CA MET A 624 54.15 13.26 9.98
C MET A 624 54.49 12.19 11.04
N THR A 625 55.47 11.32 10.75
CA THR A 625 55.97 10.32 11.71
C THR A 625 56.53 10.96 12.98
N GLU A 626 57.27 12.07 12.85
CA GLU A 626 57.82 12.80 13.99
C GLU A 626 56.71 13.48 14.82
N ALA A 627 55.70 14.06 14.18
CA ALA A 627 54.55 14.66 14.85
C ALA A 627 53.72 13.62 15.63
N ILE A 628 53.43 12.46 15.02
CA ILE A 628 52.71 11.36 15.68
C ILE A 628 53.46 10.89 16.94
N ARG A 629 54.78 10.68 16.84
CA ARG A 629 55.61 10.29 18.00
C ARG A 629 55.64 11.35 19.11
N LYS A 630 55.56 12.63 18.77
CA LYS A 630 55.48 13.71 19.76
C LYS A 630 54.11 13.76 20.45
N ILE A 631 53.02 13.45 19.75
CA ILE A 631 51.69 13.26 20.35
C ILE A 631 51.70 12.04 21.28
N GLU A 632 52.16 10.89 20.79
CA GLU A 632 52.29 9.63 21.54
C GLU A 632 53.06 9.81 22.86
N GLY A 633 54.18 10.53 22.83
CA GLY A 633 54.97 10.86 24.02
C GLY A 633 54.41 11.95 24.93
N ALA A 634 53.28 12.58 24.58
CA ALA A 634 52.69 13.71 25.29
C ALA A 634 51.24 13.49 25.77
N ILE A 635 50.66 12.31 25.52
CA ILE A 635 49.33 11.90 26.00
C ILE A 635 49.45 10.79 27.05
N PRO A 636 48.52 10.68 28.02
CA PRO A 636 48.56 9.62 29.03
C PRO A 636 48.24 8.25 28.41
N LEU A 637 48.98 7.23 28.85
CA LEU A 637 48.64 5.84 28.57
C LEU A 637 47.29 5.50 29.22
N VAL A 638 46.28 5.20 28.40
CA VAL A 638 44.95 4.80 28.88
C VAL A 638 45.01 3.38 29.43
N VAL A 639 45.20 3.27 30.74
CA VAL A 639 45.19 2.00 31.49
C VAL A 639 43.98 1.97 32.44
N GLU A 640 42.78 2.00 31.87
CA GLU A 640 41.56 1.53 32.54
C GLU A 640 41.04 0.31 31.77
N SER A 641 41.32 -0.88 32.29
CA SER A 641 40.74 -2.12 31.79
C SER A 641 39.25 -2.15 32.12
N VAL A 642 38.38 -2.04 31.11
CA VAL A 642 36.96 -2.33 31.27
C VAL A 642 36.82 -3.82 31.59
N SER A 643 36.56 -4.14 32.85
CA SER A 643 36.12 -5.47 33.26
C SER A 643 34.73 -5.74 32.67
N THR A 644 34.58 -6.90 32.05
CA THR A 644 33.34 -7.42 31.43
C THR A 644 32.13 -7.38 32.35
#